data_AF-G0IWC6-F1
#
_entry.id   AF-G0IWC6-F1
#
_cell.length_a   1.000
_cell.length_b   1.000
_cell.length_c   1.000
_cell.angle_alpha   90.00
_cell.angle_beta   90.00
_cell.angle_gamma   90.00
#
_symmetry.space_group_name_H-M   'P 1'
#
loop_
_entity.id
_entity.type
_entity.pdbx_description
1 polymer ?
#
loop_
_entity_poly.entity_id
_entity_poly.type
_entity_poly.pdbx_seq_one_letter_code
_entity_poly.pdbx_strand_id
1 'polypeptide(L)'
;MKGNVTHILFSILILGFSSCKDDKYAEALSPEESIATFNIHENFEVKLFASEPHIQDPVNVVFDEKGIAYAVEMPDYPYKPEEGKGKGVIKRLEDTDGDGLVDASTVFAEGLADATNLMPWKGGLLVTAAPHIYYLKDTDNDGVADSKTSVFSGFFENNSEAQITNLRLGIDNWIYAANNGQRSDVTYKDAPEEGPLQLRGADFRFRLDKQLFEKETGTAQFGQTFDDWGNKFFTQNTLHLQQTVIPNRYLERHGKLSNSSVNHNLSDHELEMFQLTPPPYWRAERTRRRNIQYKEQELNRVEYAEDHFTGASGGTVYDGGYFPEGFNGNIFTGEVAGNLVHRDVIIEDKYSPTLVAKRASEELDKEFLASTDPWFRPVGFTVGPDGALFMVDFYRQHIETPVSIPDDLKEDMDFMKGMDRGRIYRIVPKSGVSSTAVEDFTKMDAETLVSHLANKNGWWRTTAQRIILENPKNEYIPLLKSLASNEDPNAQLHALYLLQSMDALELDLVKEALKSDYYGIRKNALMIAEAFPELKGDIAAMINDESPIVSLQAILSLGNYEDDFTINQLAKALVEKGENKWFRLGILSSNAGSSEAILKVLESEYKFSEKIEDWKEAYLKEVDHILVEKGIRTKSE
;
A
#
# COMPACT_ATOMS: atom_id res chain seq x y z
N MET A 1 29.51 -23.43 91.08
CA MET A 1 30.06 -24.02 89.84
C MET A 1 28.95 -24.11 88.82
N LYS A 2 29.05 -23.29 87.77
CA LYS A 2 28.14 -23.25 86.62
C LYS A 2 28.56 -24.36 85.66
N GLY A 3 27.61 -25.15 85.16
CA GLY A 3 27.80 -26.08 84.06
C GLY A 3 26.73 -25.81 83.02
N ASN A 4 27.08 -25.05 81.98
CA ASN A 4 26.22 -24.72 80.85
C ASN A 4 26.06 -25.94 79.94
N VAL A 5 24.81 -26.25 79.59
CA VAL A 5 24.45 -27.16 78.50
C VAL A 5 24.39 -26.33 77.22
N THR A 6 25.29 -26.60 76.28
CA THR A 6 25.34 -25.94 74.97
C THR A 6 24.41 -26.67 74.02
N HIS A 7 23.28 -26.07 73.65
CA HIS A 7 22.45 -26.50 72.52
C HIS A 7 23.12 -26.08 71.21
N ILE A 8 23.53 -27.04 70.39
CA ILE A 8 23.94 -26.82 69.01
C ILE A 8 22.68 -26.88 68.16
N LEU A 9 22.20 -25.72 67.69
CA LEU A 9 21.22 -25.64 66.60
C LEU A 9 21.95 -25.96 65.28
N PHE A 10 21.56 -27.05 64.63
CA PHE A 10 21.91 -27.32 63.24
C PHE A 10 20.91 -26.60 62.33
N SER A 11 21.28 -25.41 61.84
CA SER A 11 20.55 -24.74 60.76
C SER A 11 20.88 -25.43 59.44
N ILE A 12 19.95 -26.24 58.92
CA ILE A 12 20.03 -26.77 57.55
C ILE A 12 19.68 -25.62 56.61
N LEU A 13 20.72 -25.04 56.00
CA LEU A 13 20.58 -24.10 54.90
C LEU A 13 20.22 -24.91 53.64
N ILE A 14 18.93 -25.03 53.33
CA ILE A 14 18.48 -25.51 52.02
C ILE A 14 18.75 -24.37 51.04
N LEU A 15 19.94 -24.37 50.42
CA LEU A 15 20.19 -23.63 49.19
C LEU A 15 19.35 -24.29 48.10
N GLY A 16 18.13 -23.77 47.92
CA GLY A 16 17.37 -24.02 46.72
C GLY A 16 18.16 -23.47 45.54
N PHE A 17 18.75 -24.36 44.75
CA PHE A 17 19.15 -24.04 43.39
C PHE A 17 17.85 -23.78 42.62
N SER A 18 17.35 -22.54 42.67
CA SER A 18 16.56 -22.02 41.55
C SER A 18 17.51 -22.08 40.36
N SER A 19 17.23 -22.99 39.44
CA SER A 19 17.71 -22.89 38.08
C SER A 19 17.22 -21.56 37.54
N CYS A 20 18.01 -20.49 37.67
CA CYS A 20 17.85 -19.32 36.81
C CYS A 20 18.13 -19.80 35.39
N LYS A 21 17.11 -20.32 34.70
CA LYS A 21 17.08 -20.21 33.25
C LYS A 21 17.03 -18.70 33.02
N ASP A 22 18.03 -18.15 32.35
CA ASP A 22 17.92 -16.78 31.85
C ASP A 22 16.67 -16.73 30.95
N ASP A 23 15.67 -15.93 31.32
CA ASP A 23 14.48 -15.76 30.50
C ASP A 23 14.91 -15.11 29.18
N LYS A 24 14.83 -15.91 28.10
CA LYS A 24 15.31 -15.53 26.76
C LYS A 24 14.45 -14.43 26.11
N TYR A 25 13.27 -14.16 26.65
CA TYR A 25 12.28 -13.24 26.08
C TYR A 25 11.69 -12.33 27.16
N ALA A 26 11.49 -11.05 26.81
CA ALA A 26 10.84 -10.09 27.69
C ALA A 26 9.34 -10.41 27.85
N GLU A 27 8.77 -9.98 28.97
CA GLU A 27 7.32 -10.00 29.21
C GLU A 27 6.63 -8.78 28.59
N ALA A 28 5.33 -8.92 28.37
CA ALA A 28 4.49 -7.84 27.85
C ALA A 28 4.43 -6.65 28.82
N LEU A 29 4.42 -5.44 28.27
CA LEU A 29 4.22 -4.18 28.99
C LEU A 29 2.74 -3.77 28.98
N SER A 30 2.33 -2.91 29.90
CA SER A 30 1.07 -2.16 29.78
C SER A 30 1.13 -1.16 28.61
N PRO A 31 -0.02 -0.64 28.12
CA PRO A 31 -0.02 0.41 27.09
C PRO A 31 0.82 1.63 27.48
N GLU A 32 0.73 2.10 28.72
CA GLU A 32 1.47 3.27 29.21
C GLU A 32 2.97 3.01 29.27
N GLU A 33 3.38 1.83 29.76
CA GLU A 33 4.79 1.42 29.82
C GLU A 33 5.37 1.27 28.42
N SER A 34 4.61 0.72 27.47
CA SER A 34 5.06 0.57 26.08
C SER A 34 5.20 1.92 25.38
N ILE A 35 4.26 2.85 25.53
CA ILE A 35 4.41 4.23 25.02
C ILE A 35 5.66 4.90 25.60
N ALA A 36 5.98 4.65 26.88
CA ALA A 36 7.18 5.20 27.51
C ALA A 36 8.50 4.65 26.92
N THR A 37 8.46 3.54 26.17
CA THR A 37 9.62 3.01 25.44
C THR A 37 9.87 3.67 24.08
N PHE A 38 8.92 4.46 23.58
CA PHE A 38 9.02 5.05 22.25
C PHE A 38 10.00 6.23 22.22
N ASN A 39 10.96 6.15 21.31
CA ASN A 39 11.76 7.26 20.86
C ASN A 39 11.16 7.78 19.53
N ILE A 40 10.31 8.79 19.63
CA ILE A 40 9.62 9.41 18.47
C ILE A 40 10.24 10.76 18.12
N HIS A 41 10.16 11.13 16.84
CA HIS A 41 10.47 12.44 16.31
C HIS A 41 9.94 13.58 17.20
N GLU A 42 10.78 14.58 17.47
CA GLU A 42 10.58 15.58 18.53
C GLU A 42 9.32 16.45 18.40
N ASN A 43 8.80 16.59 17.18
CA ASN A 43 7.59 17.36 16.88
C ASN A 43 6.28 16.61 17.18
N PHE A 44 6.35 15.35 17.60
CA PHE A 44 5.19 14.48 17.76
C PHE A 44 5.05 13.93 19.18
N GLU A 45 3.85 13.48 19.48
CA GLU A 45 3.52 12.68 20.64
C GLU A 45 2.66 11.49 20.21
N VAL A 46 2.82 10.37 20.91
CA VAL A 46 2.00 9.16 20.71
C VAL A 46 0.93 9.14 21.79
N LYS A 47 -0.33 9.01 21.38
CA LYS A 47 -1.48 8.84 22.26
C LYS A 47 -2.10 7.48 22.04
N LEU A 48 -2.61 6.87 23.11
CA LEU A 48 -3.43 5.67 22.98
C LEU A 48 -4.78 6.05 22.35
N PHE A 49 -5.25 5.26 21.39
CA PHE A 49 -6.61 5.36 20.85
C PHE A 49 -7.46 4.17 21.28
N ALA A 50 -6.94 2.95 21.19
CA ALA A 50 -7.62 1.74 21.67
C ALA A 50 -6.61 0.70 22.15
N SER A 51 -7.00 -0.09 23.14
CA SER A 51 -6.24 -1.24 23.64
C SER A 51 -7.19 -2.35 24.06
N GLU A 52 -6.64 -3.42 24.60
CA GLU A 52 -7.37 -4.47 25.28
C GLU A 52 -8.22 -3.88 26.44
N PRO A 53 -9.43 -4.41 26.72
CA PRO A 53 -10.10 -5.52 26.02
C PRO A 53 -10.88 -5.09 24.77
N HIS A 54 -10.83 -3.81 24.37
CA HIS A 54 -11.66 -3.28 23.28
C HIS A 54 -11.18 -3.73 21.90
N ILE A 55 -9.87 -3.96 21.76
CA ILE A 55 -9.22 -4.47 20.55
C ILE A 55 -8.10 -5.47 20.89
N GLN A 56 -7.96 -6.52 20.09
CA GLN A 56 -6.92 -7.56 20.19
C GLN A 56 -6.44 -7.96 18.78
N ASP A 57 -5.15 -8.26 18.61
CA ASP A 57 -4.54 -8.64 17.33
C ASP A 57 -4.97 -7.78 16.12
N PRO A 58 -5.01 -6.43 16.22
CA PRO A 58 -5.52 -5.62 15.14
C PRO A 58 -4.54 -5.61 13.96
N VAL A 59 -5.07 -5.71 12.74
CA VAL A 59 -4.26 -5.61 11.50
C VAL A 59 -4.65 -4.42 10.64
N ASN A 60 -5.85 -3.86 10.81
CA ASN A 60 -6.27 -2.65 10.11
C ASN A 60 -7.37 -1.90 10.89
N VAL A 61 -7.39 -0.58 10.74
CA VAL A 61 -8.45 0.32 11.22
C VAL A 61 -8.85 1.29 10.11
N VAL A 62 -10.14 1.63 10.03
CA VAL A 62 -10.72 2.61 9.10
C VAL A 62 -11.80 3.44 9.77
N PHE A 63 -12.10 4.60 9.20
CA PHE A 63 -13.19 5.48 9.64
C PHE A 63 -14.26 5.57 8.54
N ASP A 64 -15.52 5.30 8.90
CA ASP A 64 -16.66 5.42 7.99
C ASP A 64 -17.06 6.88 7.74
N GLU A 65 -18.04 7.13 6.89
CA GLU A 65 -18.54 8.47 6.55
C GLU A 65 -19.20 9.26 7.69
N LYS A 66 -19.29 8.68 8.89
CA LYS A 66 -19.73 9.32 10.13
C LYS A 66 -18.57 9.52 11.11
N GLY A 67 -17.35 9.13 10.73
CA GLY A 67 -16.17 9.18 11.59
C GLY A 67 -16.10 8.02 12.59
N ILE A 68 -16.93 6.98 12.45
CA ILE A 68 -16.91 5.82 13.33
C ILE A 68 -15.74 4.92 12.94
N ALA A 69 -14.95 4.51 13.94
CA ALA A 69 -13.83 3.62 13.74
C ALA A 69 -14.26 2.15 13.69
N TYR A 70 -13.79 1.42 12.69
CA TYR A 70 -13.87 -0.03 12.61
C TYR A 70 -12.47 -0.61 12.51
N ALA A 71 -12.17 -1.64 13.31
CA ALA A 71 -10.90 -2.34 13.29
C ALA A 71 -11.11 -3.85 13.11
N VAL A 72 -10.18 -4.50 12.42
CA VAL A 72 -10.21 -5.95 12.20
C VAL A 72 -9.11 -6.63 13.00
N GLU A 73 -9.49 -7.66 13.74
CA GLU A 73 -8.67 -8.54 14.55
C GLU A 73 -8.32 -9.80 13.75
N MET A 74 -7.07 -10.25 13.80
CA MET A 74 -6.59 -11.47 13.13
C MET A 74 -5.97 -12.48 14.12
N PRO A 75 -6.73 -13.00 15.10
CA PRO A 75 -6.23 -13.94 16.11
C PRO A 75 -5.91 -15.34 15.55
N ASP A 76 -6.26 -15.62 14.29
CA ASP A 76 -5.87 -16.84 13.60
C ASP A 76 -4.36 -16.90 13.33
N TYR A 77 -3.71 -15.74 13.15
CA TYR A 77 -2.29 -15.66 12.83
C TYR A 77 -1.42 -16.31 13.94
N PRO A 78 -0.38 -17.11 13.58
CA PRO A 78 0.15 -17.39 12.25
C PRO A 78 -0.43 -18.66 11.57
N TYR A 79 -1.49 -19.26 12.13
CA TYR A 79 -2.00 -20.55 11.67
C TYR A 79 -3.26 -20.39 10.82
N LYS A 80 -3.32 -21.08 9.68
CA LYS A 80 -4.55 -21.12 8.90
C LYS A 80 -5.68 -21.79 9.74
N PRO A 81 -6.84 -21.13 9.90
CA PRO A 81 -7.95 -21.74 10.62
C PRO A 81 -8.53 -22.92 9.84
N GLU A 82 -9.17 -23.86 10.55
CA GLU A 82 -9.99 -24.88 9.90
C GLU A 82 -11.16 -24.23 9.14
N GLU A 83 -11.60 -24.86 8.06
CA GLU A 83 -12.72 -24.36 7.25
C GLU A 83 -13.97 -24.12 8.12
N GLY A 84 -14.53 -22.91 8.01
CA GLY A 84 -15.69 -22.49 8.80
C GLY A 84 -15.40 -22.15 10.27
N LYS A 85 -14.13 -22.17 10.71
CA LYS A 85 -13.69 -21.85 12.07
C LYS A 85 -12.77 -20.65 12.17
N GLY A 86 -12.87 -19.71 11.23
CA GLY A 86 -12.15 -18.43 11.30
C GLY A 86 -12.47 -17.69 12.59
N LYS A 87 -11.46 -17.06 13.20
CA LYS A 87 -11.58 -16.33 14.46
C LYS A 87 -11.49 -14.82 14.29
N GLY A 88 -11.29 -14.32 13.07
CA GLY A 88 -11.29 -12.90 12.78
C GLY A 88 -12.59 -12.22 13.19
N VAL A 89 -12.44 -11.05 13.79
CA VAL A 89 -13.51 -10.21 14.35
C VAL A 89 -13.34 -8.79 13.82
N ILE A 90 -14.45 -8.13 13.51
CA ILE A 90 -14.48 -6.69 13.24
C ILE A 90 -15.11 -6.02 14.46
N LYS A 91 -14.36 -5.09 15.08
CA LYS A 91 -14.81 -4.25 16.18
C LYS A 91 -15.25 -2.90 15.63
N ARG A 92 -16.44 -2.46 16.01
CA ARG A 92 -16.84 -1.05 15.98
C ARG A 92 -16.36 -0.42 17.29
N LEU A 93 -15.49 0.58 17.19
CA LEU A 93 -14.84 1.23 18.32
C LEU A 93 -15.50 2.58 18.61
N GLU A 94 -15.81 2.84 19.88
CA GLU A 94 -16.52 4.04 20.33
C GLU A 94 -15.74 4.75 21.43
N ASP A 95 -15.65 6.06 21.27
CA ASP A 95 -15.22 7.02 22.29
C ASP A 95 -16.49 7.77 22.71
N THR A 96 -17.06 7.40 23.87
CA THR A 96 -18.37 7.91 24.29
C THR A 96 -18.32 9.26 25.02
N ASP A 97 -17.14 9.72 25.44
CA ASP A 97 -16.95 10.98 26.14
C ASP A 97 -16.17 12.04 25.34
N GLY A 98 -15.59 11.67 24.20
CA GLY A 98 -14.94 12.54 23.24
C GLY A 98 -13.52 12.94 23.61
N ASP A 99 -12.85 12.20 24.52
CA ASP A 99 -11.48 12.47 24.93
C ASP A 99 -10.42 11.93 23.94
N GLY A 100 -10.86 11.16 22.94
CA GLY A 100 -10.04 10.53 21.92
C GLY A 100 -9.52 9.14 22.29
N LEU A 101 -10.01 8.54 23.38
CA LEU A 101 -9.75 7.16 23.81
C LEU A 101 -11.04 6.33 23.68
N VAL A 102 -10.90 5.14 23.12
CA VAL A 102 -12.00 4.18 23.02
C VAL A 102 -12.31 3.61 24.41
N ASP A 103 -13.57 3.74 24.82
CA ASP A 103 -14.11 3.26 26.10
C ASP A 103 -15.20 2.19 25.93
N ALA A 104 -15.64 1.95 24.69
CA ALA A 104 -16.58 0.90 24.33
C ALA A 104 -16.25 0.26 22.97
N SER A 105 -16.58 -1.02 22.82
CA SER A 105 -16.54 -1.68 21.52
C SER A 105 -17.69 -2.66 21.33
N THR A 106 -18.17 -2.73 20.09
CA THR A 106 -19.22 -3.66 19.64
C THR A 106 -18.63 -4.60 18.60
N VAL A 107 -18.96 -5.89 18.68
CA VAL A 107 -18.60 -6.85 17.62
C VAL A 107 -19.52 -6.59 16.43
N PHE A 108 -18.98 -5.96 15.39
CA PHE A 108 -19.70 -5.71 14.15
C PHE A 108 -19.88 -6.99 13.34
N ALA A 109 -18.84 -7.83 13.26
CA ALA A 109 -18.88 -9.13 12.61
C ALA A 109 -17.83 -10.07 13.20
N GLU A 110 -18.07 -11.38 13.11
CA GLU A 110 -17.15 -12.40 13.61
C GLU A 110 -17.16 -13.64 12.70
N GLY A 111 -16.28 -14.61 12.99
CA GLY A 111 -16.20 -15.86 12.22
C GLY A 111 -15.52 -15.69 10.87
N LEU A 112 -14.62 -14.71 10.73
CA LEU A 112 -13.89 -14.44 9.50
C LEU A 112 -12.54 -15.15 9.52
N ALA A 113 -12.25 -15.99 8.52
CA ALA A 113 -10.94 -16.61 8.39
C ALA A 113 -9.94 -15.61 7.81
N ASP A 114 -8.81 -15.40 8.50
CA ASP A 114 -7.70 -14.56 8.03
C ASP A 114 -8.15 -13.20 7.44
N ALA A 115 -9.00 -12.46 8.17
CA ALA A 115 -9.44 -11.15 7.73
C ALA A 115 -8.29 -10.12 7.83
N THR A 116 -7.97 -9.45 6.74
CA THR A 116 -6.73 -8.65 6.62
C THR A 116 -6.96 -7.14 6.49
N ASN A 117 -8.09 -6.70 5.93
CA ASN A 117 -8.30 -5.28 5.64
C ASN A 117 -9.79 -4.91 5.52
N LEU A 118 -10.09 -3.66 5.84
CA LEU A 118 -11.42 -3.05 5.78
C LEU A 118 -11.40 -1.84 4.84
N MET A 119 -12.51 -1.60 4.15
CA MET A 119 -12.77 -0.34 3.46
C MET A 119 -14.27 -0.01 3.54
N PRO A 120 -14.67 1.17 4.05
CA PRO A 120 -16.08 1.52 4.08
C PRO A 120 -16.64 1.73 2.67
N TRP A 121 -17.86 1.25 2.45
CA TRP A 121 -18.55 1.31 1.16
C TRP A 121 -20.07 1.22 1.35
N LYS A 122 -20.86 2.14 0.78
CA LYS A 122 -22.33 2.14 0.78
C LYS A 122 -22.97 1.93 2.16
N GLY A 123 -22.39 2.53 3.20
CA GLY A 123 -22.81 2.38 4.59
C GLY A 123 -22.56 0.98 5.19
N GLY A 124 -21.60 0.25 4.65
CA GLY A 124 -21.09 -1.03 5.16
C GLY A 124 -19.58 -1.13 4.97
N LEU A 125 -19.02 -2.33 5.05
CA LEU A 125 -17.59 -2.59 4.89
C LEU A 125 -17.33 -3.61 3.78
N LEU A 126 -16.41 -3.27 2.86
CA LEU A 126 -15.69 -4.27 2.08
C LEU A 126 -14.60 -4.87 2.98
N VAL A 127 -14.47 -6.20 2.95
CA VAL A 127 -13.56 -6.95 3.83
C VAL A 127 -12.78 -7.97 3.02
N THR A 128 -11.45 -7.88 3.04
CA THR A 128 -10.58 -8.93 2.50
C THR A 128 -10.42 -10.03 3.52
N ALA A 129 -10.84 -11.24 3.17
CA ALA A 129 -10.70 -12.45 3.98
C ALA A 129 -10.68 -13.64 3.02
N ALA A 130 -9.48 -14.04 2.61
CA ALA A 130 -9.29 -15.02 1.55
C ALA A 130 -10.07 -16.33 1.86
N PRO A 131 -10.71 -16.96 0.87
CA PRO A 131 -10.61 -16.72 -0.57
C PRO A 131 -11.60 -15.67 -1.12
N HIS A 132 -12.13 -14.78 -0.28
CA HIS A 132 -13.18 -13.83 -0.66
C HIS A 132 -12.81 -12.35 -0.39
N ILE A 133 -13.47 -11.47 -1.15
CA ILE A 133 -13.76 -10.10 -0.70
C ILE A 133 -15.25 -10.07 -0.37
N TYR A 134 -15.58 -9.78 0.89
CA TYR A 134 -16.96 -9.68 1.36
C TYR A 134 -17.46 -8.24 1.38
N TYR A 135 -18.78 -8.08 1.34
CA TYR A 135 -19.50 -6.87 1.71
C TYR A 135 -20.38 -7.18 2.92
N LEU A 136 -20.14 -6.47 4.02
CA LEU A 136 -20.85 -6.61 5.28
C LEU A 136 -21.60 -5.32 5.59
N LYS A 137 -22.83 -5.43 6.07
CA LYS A 137 -23.66 -4.26 6.36
C LYS A 137 -24.56 -4.51 7.56
N ASP A 138 -24.71 -3.48 8.37
CA ASP A 138 -25.77 -3.30 9.35
C ASP A 138 -26.96 -2.61 8.65
N THR A 139 -28.12 -3.27 8.59
CA THR A 139 -29.30 -2.74 7.90
C THR A 139 -30.38 -2.19 8.83
N ASP A 140 -30.30 -2.47 10.13
CA ASP A 140 -31.24 -1.98 11.14
C ASP A 140 -30.65 -0.93 12.10
N ASN A 141 -29.36 -0.62 11.96
CA ASN A 141 -28.56 0.34 12.73
C ASN A 141 -28.36 -0.05 14.21
N ASP A 142 -28.28 -1.35 14.53
CA ASP A 142 -27.96 -1.83 15.88
C ASP A 142 -26.45 -1.89 16.18
N GLY A 143 -25.60 -1.61 15.18
CA GLY A 143 -24.14 -1.65 15.27
C GLY A 143 -23.53 -3.00 14.90
N VAL A 144 -24.33 -3.97 14.44
CA VAL A 144 -23.93 -5.32 14.07
C VAL A 144 -24.29 -5.61 12.60
N ALA A 145 -23.40 -6.25 11.87
CA ALA A 145 -23.67 -6.66 10.50
C ALA A 145 -24.70 -7.80 10.47
N ASP A 146 -25.87 -7.53 9.93
CA ASP A 146 -26.93 -8.52 9.68
C ASP A 146 -26.87 -9.12 8.26
N SER A 147 -26.04 -8.54 7.38
CA SER A 147 -25.86 -8.95 5.99
C SER A 147 -24.39 -9.21 5.67
N LYS A 148 -24.11 -10.35 5.04
CA LYS A 148 -22.78 -10.73 4.53
C LYS A 148 -22.91 -11.33 3.13
N THR A 149 -22.25 -10.71 2.15
CA THR A 149 -22.23 -11.18 0.75
C THR A 149 -20.79 -11.32 0.26
N SER A 150 -20.42 -12.42 -0.39
CA SER A 150 -19.14 -12.50 -1.10
C SER A 150 -19.25 -11.78 -2.44
N VAL A 151 -18.53 -10.66 -2.59
CA VAL A 151 -18.50 -9.84 -3.81
C VAL A 151 -17.59 -10.49 -4.86
N PHE A 152 -16.39 -10.84 -4.44
CA PHE A 152 -15.42 -11.58 -5.24
C PHE A 152 -14.99 -12.86 -4.53
N SER A 153 -14.69 -13.90 -5.29
CA SER A 153 -14.25 -15.22 -4.80
C SER A 153 -13.10 -15.76 -5.64
N GLY A 154 -12.26 -16.63 -5.06
CA GLY A 154 -11.20 -17.35 -5.78
C GLY A 154 -9.79 -16.82 -5.52
N PHE A 155 -9.61 -16.02 -4.46
CA PHE A 155 -8.29 -15.55 -4.04
C PHE A 155 -7.48 -16.66 -3.36
N PHE A 156 -6.16 -16.58 -3.49
CA PHE A 156 -5.22 -17.47 -2.82
C PHE A 156 -5.34 -17.39 -1.29
N GLU A 157 -5.42 -18.55 -0.62
CA GLU A 157 -5.70 -18.66 0.82
C GLU A 157 -4.77 -19.64 1.57
N ASN A 158 -3.66 -20.09 0.95
CA ASN A 158 -2.82 -21.14 1.53
C ASN A 158 -1.59 -20.63 2.30
N ASN A 159 -1.43 -19.31 2.40
CA ASN A 159 -0.41 -18.66 3.24
C ASN A 159 -0.98 -17.34 3.76
N SER A 160 -1.07 -17.18 5.08
CA SER A 160 -1.56 -15.98 5.77
C SER A 160 -0.73 -14.72 5.46
N GLU A 161 0.56 -14.88 5.13
CA GLU A 161 1.47 -13.77 4.77
C GLU A 161 1.32 -13.27 3.33
N ALA A 162 0.47 -13.91 2.52
CA ALA A 162 0.37 -13.65 1.08
C ALA A 162 -1.07 -13.60 0.57
N GLN A 163 -2.02 -13.28 1.44
CA GLN A 163 -3.43 -13.20 1.07
C GLN A 163 -3.78 -11.84 0.45
N ILE A 164 -4.97 -11.77 -0.15
CA ILE A 164 -5.56 -10.51 -0.61
C ILE A 164 -5.70 -9.54 0.58
N THR A 165 -5.30 -8.28 0.41
CA THR A 165 -5.33 -7.26 1.48
C THR A 165 -5.29 -5.83 0.91
N ASN A 166 -5.19 -4.81 1.78
CA ASN A 166 -4.94 -3.40 1.45
C ASN A 166 -5.91 -2.79 0.43
N LEU A 167 -7.22 -2.81 0.75
CA LEU A 167 -8.24 -2.09 -0.03
C LEU A 167 -8.00 -0.58 0.05
N ARG A 168 -7.92 0.06 -1.12
CA ARG A 168 -7.71 1.52 -1.24
C ARG A 168 -8.52 2.08 -2.41
N LEU A 169 -9.28 3.15 -2.16
CA LEU A 169 -9.89 3.94 -3.23
C LEU A 169 -8.83 4.84 -3.85
N GLY A 170 -8.59 4.69 -5.14
CA GLY A 170 -7.73 5.57 -5.91
C GLY A 170 -8.45 6.84 -6.36
N ILE A 171 -7.67 7.87 -6.65
CA ILE A 171 -8.17 9.14 -7.21
C ILE A 171 -8.91 8.95 -8.54
N ASP A 172 -8.57 7.90 -9.28
CA ASP A 172 -9.18 7.47 -10.54
C ASP A 172 -10.51 6.69 -10.37
N ASN A 173 -11.03 6.64 -9.14
CA ASN A 173 -12.24 5.94 -8.72
C ASN A 173 -12.16 4.40 -8.77
N TRP A 174 -10.98 3.82 -8.98
CA TRP A 174 -10.78 2.38 -8.84
C TRP A 174 -10.52 1.98 -7.39
N ILE A 175 -11.01 0.82 -6.98
CA ILE A 175 -10.64 0.19 -5.71
C ILE A 175 -9.53 -0.81 -6.00
N TYR A 176 -8.41 -0.66 -5.31
CA TYR A 176 -7.22 -1.48 -5.48
C TYR A 176 -7.08 -2.46 -4.32
N ALA A 177 -6.57 -3.66 -4.59
CA ALA A 177 -6.29 -4.70 -3.62
C ALA A 177 -4.95 -5.38 -3.92
N ALA A 178 -4.13 -5.53 -2.89
CA ALA A 178 -2.84 -6.21 -2.94
C ALA A 178 -3.04 -7.73 -2.94
N ASN A 179 -2.54 -8.43 -3.97
CA ASN A 179 -2.66 -9.90 -4.13
C ASN A 179 -1.29 -10.59 -4.07
N ASN A 180 -0.20 -9.85 -3.83
CA ASN A 180 1.18 -10.36 -3.76
C ASN A 180 1.57 -11.19 -5.00
N GLY A 181 0.99 -10.88 -6.17
CA GLY A 181 1.19 -11.64 -7.39
C GLY A 181 0.74 -13.11 -7.35
N GLN A 182 -0.06 -13.50 -6.34
CA GLN A 182 -0.52 -14.88 -6.19
C GLN A 182 -1.37 -15.31 -7.37
N ARG A 183 -1.30 -16.60 -7.71
CA ARG A 183 -2.23 -17.18 -8.66
C ARG A 183 -3.60 -17.31 -7.98
N SER A 184 -4.51 -16.46 -8.39
CA SER A 184 -5.91 -16.45 -8.00
C SER A 184 -6.77 -16.53 -9.28
N ASP A 185 -7.86 -17.29 -9.24
CA ASP A 185 -8.82 -17.43 -10.36
C ASP A 185 -10.13 -16.76 -9.91
N VAL A 186 -10.19 -15.44 -10.06
CA VAL A 186 -11.15 -14.56 -9.37
C VAL A 186 -12.46 -14.45 -10.16
N THR A 187 -13.58 -14.62 -9.48
CA THR A 187 -14.93 -14.47 -10.05
C THR A 187 -15.68 -13.34 -9.35
N TYR A 188 -16.52 -12.63 -10.10
CA TYR A 188 -17.39 -11.57 -9.60
C TYR A 188 -18.83 -12.06 -9.48
N LYS A 189 -19.46 -11.86 -8.32
CA LYS A 189 -20.82 -12.40 -8.06
C LYS A 189 -21.88 -11.86 -9.04
N ASP A 190 -21.72 -10.62 -9.49
CA ASP A 190 -22.70 -9.91 -10.32
C ASP A 190 -22.37 -10.01 -11.83
N ALA A 191 -21.25 -10.66 -12.19
CA ALA A 191 -20.89 -10.96 -13.58
C ALA A 191 -20.28 -12.38 -13.72
N PRO A 192 -20.99 -13.45 -13.30
CA PRO A 192 -20.48 -14.81 -13.34
C PRO A 192 -20.16 -15.33 -14.76
N GLU A 193 -20.75 -14.73 -15.78
CA GLU A 193 -20.54 -15.06 -17.20
C GLU A 193 -19.19 -14.63 -17.77
N GLU A 194 -18.50 -13.68 -17.15
CA GLU A 194 -17.16 -13.23 -17.59
C GLU A 194 -16.08 -14.30 -17.32
N GLY A 195 -16.40 -15.30 -16.48
CA GLY A 195 -15.47 -16.33 -16.07
C GLY A 195 -14.39 -15.83 -15.10
N PRO A 196 -13.45 -16.71 -14.70
CA PRO A 196 -12.42 -16.34 -13.74
C PRO A 196 -11.32 -15.47 -14.38
N LEU A 197 -11.01 -14.35 -13.73
CA LEU A 197 -9.83 -13.55 -14.01
C LEU A 197 -8.61 -14.14 -13.28
N GLN A 198 -7.60 -14.56 -14.05
CA GLN A 198 -6.35 -15.08 -13.48
C GLN A 198 -5.40 -13.95 -13.07
N LEU A 199 -4.97 -13.92 -11.80
CA LEU A 199 -4.12 -12.84 -11.24
C LEU A 199 -2.63 -13.18 -11.07
N ARG A 200 -2.13 -14.25 -11.68
CA ARG A 200 -0.72 -14.65 -11.51
C ARG A 200 0.23 -13.50 -11.88
N GLY A 201 1.07 -13.09 -10.95
CA GLY A 201 2.04 -12.00 -11.10
C GLY A 201 1.44 -10.59 -11.05
N ALA A 202 0.18 -10.44 -10.64
CA ALA A 202 -0.53 -9.18 -10.59
C ALA A 202 -1.24 -8.95 -9.25
N ASP A 203 -1.47 -7.68 -8.95
CA ASP A 203 -2.44 -7.23 -7.97
C ASP A 203 -3.85 -7.20 -8.60
N PHE A 204 -4.85 -6.77 -7.85
CA PHE A 204 -6.24 -6.72 -8.30
C PHE A 204 -6.83 -5.31 -8.17
N ARG A 205 -7.68 -4.90 -9.11
CA ARG A 205 -8.50 -3.70 -8.95
C ARG A 205 -9.88 -3.84 -9.56
N PHE A 206 -10.84 -3.08 -9.06
CA PHE A 206 -12.22 -3.13 -9.49
C PHE A 206 -12.98 -1.81 -9.30
N ARG A 207 -14.09 -1.66 -10.03
CA ARG A 207 -15.07 -0.59 -9.92
C ARG A 207 -16.46 -1.18 -9.77
N LEU A 208 -17.01 -1.10 -8.56
CA LEU A 208 -18.35 -1.62 -8.27
C LEU A 208 -19.47 -0.78 -8.92
N ASP A 209 -19.22 0.50 -9.17
CA ASP A 209 -20.19 1.41 -9.77
C ASP A 209 -20.34 1.18 -11.29
N LYS A 210 -19.27 0.70 -11.96
CA LYS A 210 -19.26 0.37 -13.39
C LYS A 210 -19.22 -1.15 -13.66
N GLN A 211 -19.19 -1.98 -12.63
CA GLN A 211 -19.04 -3.44 -12.72
C GLN A 211 -17.77 -3.88 -13.48
N LEU A 212 -16.66 -3.17 -13.29
CA LEU A 212 -15.38 -3.49 -13.94
C LEU A 212 -14.43 -4.14 -12.94
N PHE A 213 -13.58 -5.06 -13.41
CA PHE A 213 -12.50 -5.63 -12.62
C PHE A 213 -11.38 -6.14 -13.53
N GLU A 214 -10.13 -5.95 -13.11
CA GLU A 214 -8.97 -6.30 -13.93
C GLU A 214 -7.71 -6.53 -13.10
N LYS A 215 -6.68 -7.06 -13.77
CA LYS A 215 -5.34 -7.17 -13.19
C LYS A 215 -4.76 -5.79 -12.96
N GLU A 216 -4.17 -5.58 -11.80
CA GLU A 216 -3.39 -4.40 -11.49
C GLU A 216 -1.89 -4.73 -11.52
N THR A 217 -1.05 -3.75 -11.88
CA THR A 217 0.41 -3.91 -11.78
C THR A 217 0.82 -4.03 -10.32
N GLY A 218 1.82 -4.86 -10.07
CA GLY A 218 2.50 -4.91 -8.79
C GLY A 218 2.30 -6.24 -8.09
N THR A 219 3.05 -6.38 -7.00
CA THR A 219 2.99 -7.54 -6.13
C THR A 219 3.09 -7.04 -4.69
N ALA A 220 2.14 -6.17 -4.34
CA ALA A 220 2.02 -5.63 -2.99
C ALA A 220 1.73 -6.77 -2.01
N GLN A 221 2.44 -6.80 -0.88
CA GLN A 221 2.29 -7.85 0.12
C GLN A 221 1.56 -7.33 1.36
N PHE A 222 2.22 -6.49 2.16
CA PHE A 222 1.70 -6.05 3.45
C PHE A 222 1.19 -4.61 3.48
N GLY A 223 1.46 -3.83 2.44
CA GLY A 223 0.97 -2.45 2.35
C GLY A 223 0.85 -1.93 0.94
N GLN A 224 -0.13 -1.05 0.77
CA GLN A 224 -0.32 -0.26 -0.44
C GLN A 224 -0.96 1.09 -0.09
N THR A 225 -0.48 2.14 -0.74
CA THR A 225 -0.98 3.51 -0.59
C THR A 225 -0.83 4.28 -1.89
N PHE A 226 -1.49 5.43 -1.96
CA PHE A 226 -1.36 6.38 -3.06
C PHE A 226 -0.99 7.74 -2.52
N ASP A 227 -0.26 8.54 -3.29
CA ASP A 227 -0.22 9.99 -3.05
C ASP A 227 -1.43 10.69 -3.70
N ASP A 228 -1.53 12.00 -3.46
CA ASP A 228 -2.58 12.85 -4.03
C ASP A 228 -2.63 12.85 -5.56
N TRP A 229 -1.56 12.42 -6.23
CA TRP A 229 -1.47 12.33 -7.68
C TRP A 229 -1.81 10.95 -8.23
N GLY A 230 -2.17 9.99 -7.36
CA GLY A 230 -2.45 8.61 -7.72
C GLY A 230 -1.22 7.79 -8.07
N ASN A 231 -0.02 8.20 -7.64
CA ASN A 231 1.16 7.32 -7.72
C ASN A 231 1.00 6.19 -6.69
N LYS A 232 1.03 4.94 -7.15
CA LYS A 232 0.92 3.76 -6.29
C LYS A 232 2.26 3.42 -5.65
N PHE A 233 2.25 3.28 -4.33
CA PHE A 233 3.36 2.77 -3.53
C PHE A 233 2.95 1.50 -2.81
N PHE A 234 3.89 0.58 -2.65
CA PHE A 234 3.62 -0.68 -1.96
C PHE A 234 4.87 -1.27 -1.33
N THR A 235 4.64 -2.16 -0.37
CA THR A 235 5.69 -2.80 0.42
C THR A 235 5.72 -4.30 0.15
N GLN A 236 6.92 -4.86 0.27
CA GLN A 236 7.17 -6.30 0.40
C GLN A 236 8.05 -6.52 1.62
N ASN A 237 8.08 -7.75 2.12
CA ASN A 237 8.74 -8.08 3.39
C ASN A 237 10.12 -7.44 3.59
N THR A 238 10.99 -7.53 2.58
CA THR A 238 12.37 -6.99 2.61
C THR A 238 12.50 -5.66 1.88
N LEU A 239 11.55 -5.28 1.04
CA LEU A 239 11.58 -4.05 0.25
C LEU A 239 10.53 -3.10 0.82
N HIS A 240 10.97 -2.17 1.67
CA HIS A 240 10.07 -1.31 2.43
C HIS A 240 9.28 -0.33 1.56
N LEU A 241 9.76 -0.01 0.35
CA LEU A 241 9.05 0.90 -0.52
C LEU A 241 9.37 0.71 -2.01
N GLN A 242 8.33 0.36 -2.77
CA GLN A 242 8.39 0.24 -4.22
C GLN A 242 7.29 1.05 -4.88
N GLN A 243 7.50 1.38 -6.15
CA GLN A 243 6.45 1.89 -7.04
C GLN A 243 6.26 0.99 -8.27
N THR A 244 5.07 1.05 -8.84
CA THR A 244 4.78 0.47 -10.16
C THR A 244 4.94 1.56 -11.23
N VAL A 245 5.91 1.44 -12.13
CA VAL A 245 6.23 2.52 -13.08
C VAL A 245 5.24 2.60 -14.25
N ILE A 246 4.76 1.44 -14.73
CA ILE A 246 3.82 1.37 -15.86
C ILE A 246 2.60 0.53 -15.47
N PRO A 247 1.38 1.09 -15.50
CA PRO A 247 0.14 0.34 -15.23
C PRO A 247 -0.10 -0.81 -16.22
N ASN A 248 -0.70 -1.90 -15.74
CA ASN A 248 -0.76 -3.18 -16.45
C ASN A 248 -1.63 -3.06 -17.70
N ARG A 249 -2.62 -2.16 -17.70
CA ARG A 249 -3.46 -1.85 -18.87
C ARG A 249 -2.63 -1.47 -20.11
N TYR A 250 -1.46 -0.87 -19.94
CA TYR A 250 -0.58 -0.54 -21.06
C TYR A 250 0.27 -1.74 -21.48
N LEU A 251 0.75 -2.54 -20.53
CA LEU A 251 1.59 -3.73 -20.78
C LEU A 251 0.79 -4.86 -21.45
N GLU A 252 -0.47 -5.03 -21.04
CA GLU A 252 -1.38 -6.06 -21.55
C GLU A 252 -2.04 -5.65 -22.89
N ARG A 253 -1.83 -4.41 -23.37
CA ARG A 253 -2.46 -3.87 -24.60
C ARG A 253 -2.34 -4.84 -25.78
N HIS A 254 -1.18 -5.47 -25.96
CA HIS A 254 -1.01 -6.58 -26.89
C HIS A 254 -0.53 -7.89 -26.22
N GLY A 255 -0.10 -7.85 -24.95
CA GLY A 255 0.24 -9.05 -24.16
C GLY A 255 1.38 -9.90 -24.71
N LYS A 256 2.31 -9.32 -25.48
CA LYS A 256 3.43 -10.04 -26.15
C LYS A 256 4.83 -9.66 -25.67
N LEU A 257 4.93 -8.90 -24.58
CA LEU A 257 6.23 -8.55 -23.99
C LEU A 257 6.85 -9.80 -23.36
N SER A 258 8.15 -10.02 -23.58
CA SER A 258 8.90 -11.13 -23.01
C SER A 258 9.11 -10.96 -21.49
N ASN A 259 9.19 -9.71 -21.03
CA ASN A 259 9.30 -9.34 -19.63
C ASN A 259 8.53 -8.03 -19.37
N SER A 260 7.64 -8.07 -18.38
CA SER A 260 6.80 -6.95 -17.96
C SER A 260 7.09 -6.49 -16.53
N SER A 261 8.23 -6.87 -15.94
CA SER A 261 8.58 -6.44 -14.59
C SER A 261 8.80 -4.91 -14.55
N VAL A 262 7.91 -4.23 -13.85
CA VAL A 262 7.83 -2.77 -13.75
C VAL A 262 7.83 -2.26 -12.31
N ASN A 263 8.14 -3.15 -11.36
CA ASN A 263 8.35 -2.78 -9.98
C ASN A 263 9.72 -2.11 -9.85
N HIS A 264 9.76 -0.97 -9.17
CA HIS A 264 10.97 -0.21 -8.93
C HIS A 264 11.11 0.05 -7.44
N ASN A 265 12.23 -0.38 -6.85
CA ASN A 265 12.61 -0.01 -5.50
C ASN A 265 12.96 1.48 -5.48
N LEU A 266 12.35 2.23 -4.55
CA LEU A 266 12.49 3.69 -4.47
C LEU A 266 13.65 4.15 -3.61
N SER A 267 14.07 3.32 -2.64
CA SER A 267 15.04 3.71 -1.63
C SER A 267 16.40 4.07 -2.23
N ASP A 268 16.92 5.22 -1.82
CA ASP A 268 18.30 5.66 -2.08
C ASP A 268 19.29 5.28 -0.97
N HIS A 269 18.81 4.67 0.11
CA HIS A 269 19.56 4.32 1.32
C HIS A 269 19.48 2.81 1.60
N GLU A 270 19.36 2.03 0.53
CA GLU A 270 19.30 0.56 0.56
C GLU A 270 18.20 0.06 1.53
N LEU A 271 18.50 -0.98 2.30
CA LEU A 271 17.58 -1.59 3.25
C LEU A 271 17.91 -1.21 4.69
N GLU A 272 18.67 -0.16 4.94
CA GLU A 272 19.14 0.21 6.28
C GLU A 272 18.01 0.68 7.20
N MET A 273 18.00 0.23 8.45
CA MET A 273 17.10 0.68 9.51
C MET A 273 17.83 0.83 10.85
N PHE A 274 17.34 1.71 11.73
CA PHE A 274 17.95 2.03 13.02
C PHE A 274 17.09 1.57 14.20
N GLN A 275 17.04 0.25 14.42
CA GLN A 275 16.30 -0.35 15.53
C GLN A 275 16.97 -0.08 16.89
N LEU A 276 16.17 0.03 17.96
CA LEU A 276 16.68 0.14 19.34
C LEU A 276 16.69 -1.20 20.08
N THR A 277 15.87 -2.14 19.61
CA THR A 277 15.72 -3.46 20.22
C THR A 277 16.67 -4.44 19.51
N PRO A 278 17.50 -5.24 20.23
CA PRO A 278 18.31 -6.25 19.61
C PRO A 278 17.44 -7.37 19.01
N PRO A 279 17.91 -8.08 17.97
CA PRO A 279 17.14 -9.16 17.39
C PRO A 279 16.86 -10.26 18.43
N PRO A 280 15.65 -10.87 18.43
CA PRO A 280 15.35 -12.00 19.29
C PRO A 280 16.38 -13.13 19.14
N TYR A 281 16.67 -13.84 20.24
CA TYR A 281 17.67 -14.91 20.28
C TYR A 281 17.57 -15.90 19.10
N TRP A 282 16.36 -16.38 18.80
CA TRP A 282 16.15 -17.35 17.73
C TRP A 282 16.56 -16.78 16.36
N ARG A 283 16.30 -15.48 16.11
CA ARG A 283 16.63 -14.80 14.85
C ARG A 283 18.13 -14.64 14.72
N ALA A 284 18.79 -14.14 15.77
CA ALA A 284 20.24 -14.01 15.81
C ALA A 284 20.94 -15.36 15.54
N GLU A 285 20.49 -16.42 16.21
CA GLU A 285 21.07 -17.75 16.06
C GLU A 285 20.78 -18.37 14.67
N ARG A 286 19.55 -18.23 14.15
CA ARG A 286 19.19 -18.70 12.81
C ARG A 286 20.04 -18.01 11.73
N THR A 287 20.18 -16.69 11.82
CA THR A 287 20.98 -15.90 10.87
C THR A 287 22.45 -16.29 10.94
N ARG A 288 23.00 -16.47 12.15
CA ARG A 288 24.39 -16.96 12.34
C ARG A 288 24.61 -18.31 11.65
N ARG A 289 23.70 -19.26 11.82
CA ARG A 289 23.77 -20.60 11.19
C ARG A 289 23.70 -20.52 9.66
N ARG A 290 22.77 -19.73 9.11
CA ARG A 290 22.63 -19.54 7.66
C ARG A 290 23.85 -18.87 7.03
N ASN A 291 24.44 -17.88 7.68
CA ASN A 291 25.65 -17.23 7.17
C ASN A 291 26.86 -18.19 7.16
N ILE A 292 26.98 -19.09 8.15
CA ILE A 292 27.98 -20.18 8.10
C ILE A 292 27.71 -21.08 6.89
N GLN A 293 26.46 -21.50 6.71
CA GLN A 293 26.06 -22.35 5.58
C GLN A 293 26.35 -21.69 4.22
N TYR A 294 26.00 -20.41 4.04
CA TYR A 294 26.27 -19.68 2.80
C TYR A 294 27.77 -19.62 2.50
N LYS A 295 28.59 -19.40 3.53
CA LYS A 295 30.05 -19.40 3.40
C LYS A 295 30.60 -20.78 3.04
N GLU A 296 30.11 -21.84 3.68
CA GLU A 296 30.49 -23.24 3.37
C GLU A 296 30.07 -23.65 1.94
N GLN A 297 28.98 -23.06 1.42
CA GLN A 297 28.48 -23.28 0.07
C GLN A 297 29.04 -22.30 -0.97
N GLU A 298 29.96 -21.41 -0.58
CA GLU A 298 30.55 -20.37 -1.45
C GLU A 298 29.50 -19.46 -2.14
N LEU A 299 28.36 -19.24 -1.48
CA LEU A 299 27.32 -18.35 -1.97
C LEU A 299 27.68 -16.89 -1.67
N ASN A 300 27.54 -16.01 -2.67
CA ASN A 300 27.68 -14.56 -2.48
C ASN A 300 26.39 -13.96 -1.85
N ARG A 301 26.08 -14.39 -0.62
CA ARG A 301 24.87 -14.00 0.11
C ARG A 301 25.18 -13.82 1.59
N VAL A 302 24.60 -12.78 2.17
CA VAL A 302 24.59 -12.53 3.62
C VAL A 302 23.14 -12.34 4.05
N GLU A 303 22.79 -12.91 5.20
CA GLU A 303 21.54 -12.62 5.89
C GLU A 303 21.83 -11.73 7.09
N TYR A 304 20.96 -10.73 7.29
CA TYR A 304 21.05 -9.75 8.36
C TYR A 304 19.96 -10.06 9.40
N ALA A 305 20.32 -10.01 10.68
CA ALA A 305 19.37 -10.20 11.78
C ALA A 305 18.82 -8.86 12.29
N GLU A 306 19.56 -7.78 12.02
CA GLU A 306 19.34 -6.43 12.50
C GLU A 306 19.85 -5.43 11.45
N ASP A 307 19.56 -4.15 11.67
CA ASP A 307 19.97 -3.00 10.86
C ASP A 307 19.45 -3.00 9.41
N HIS A 308 18.70 -4.04 9.01
CA HIS A 308 18.13 -4.17 7.68
C HIS A 308 16.65 -4.54 7.72
N PHE A 309 15.84 -3.96 6.82
CA PHE A 309 14.44 -4.33 6.67
C PHE A 309 14.27 -5.83 6.41
N THR A 310 13.45 -6.48 7.23
CA THR A 310 13.10 -7.90 7.11
C THR A 310 11.60 -8.18 7.27
N GLY A 311 10.86 -7.22 7.82
CA GLY A 311 9.43 -7.28 8.11
C GLY A 311 8.74 -5.94 7.83
N ALA A 312 8.99 -5.34 6.66
CA ALA A 312 8.30 -4.12 6.27
C ALA A 312 6.79 -4.39 6.11
N SER A 313 5.97 -3.55 6.74
CA SER A 313 4.53 -3.71 6.83
C SER A 313 3.82 -2.36 6.84
N GLY A 314 2.55 -2.36 6.42
CA GLY A 314 1.85 -1.10 6.15
C GLY A 314 2.61 -0.28 5.09
N GLY A 315 2.64 1.03 5.25
CA GLY A 315 3.07 1.96 4.19
C GLY A 315 1.90 2.87 3.86
N THR A 316 1.89 4.09 4.40
CA THR A 316 0.82 5.07 4.20
C THR A 316 1.44 6.42 3.90
N VAL A 317 1.00 7.03 2.79
CA VAL A 317 1.29 8.43 2.50
C VAL A 317 0.53 9.27 3.51
N TYR A 318 1.22 10.20 4.17
CA TYR A 318 0.57 11.17 5.02
C TYR A 318 0.01 12.32 4.18
N ASP A 319 -1.32 12.42 4.13
CA ASP A 319 -2.08 13.47 3.44
C ASP A 319 -3.05 14.18 4.41
N GLY A 320 -2.82 14.05 5.71
CA GLY A 320 -3.71 14.57 6.75
C GLY A 320 -3.71 16.09 6.87
N GLY A 321 -2.65 16.78 6.43
CA GLY A 321 -2.61 18.24 6.38
C GLY A 321 -2.50 18.95 7.74
N TYR A 322 -2.16 18.23 8.82
CA TYR A 322 -1.96 18.81 10.16
C TYR A 322 -0.55 18.56 10.74
N PHE A 323 0.21 17.61 10.19
CA PHE A 323 1.62 17.48 10.54
C PHE A 323 2.40 18.73 10.11
N PRO A 324 3.58 18.99 10.70
CA PRO A 324 4.42 20.11 10.32
C PRO A 324 4.75 20.12 8.83
N GLU A 325 5.17 21.29 8.34
CA GLU A 325 5.65 21.43 6.95
C GLU A 325 6.76 20.40 6.64
N GLY A 326 6.71 19.82 5.44
CA GLY A 326 7.65 18.78 5.00
C GLY A 326 7.25 17.34 5.35
N PHE A 327 6.07 17.12 5.95
CA PHE A 327 5.54 15.77 6.24
C PHE A 327 4.42 15.32 5.30
N ASN A 328 3.65 16.24 4.71
CA ASN A 328 2.65 15.89 3.69
C ASN A 328 3.35 15.26 2.48
N GLY A 329 2.83 14.12 2.01
CA GLY A 329 3.41 13.33 0.92
C GLY A 329 4.49 12.34 1.35
N ASN A 330 4.94 12.37 2.60
CA ASN A 330 5.90 11.38 3.11
C ASN A 330 5.21 10.05 3.37
N ILE A 331 5.97 8.95 3.29
CA ILE A 331 5.47 7.60 3.51
C ILE A 331 5.96 7.08 4.85
N PHE A 332 5.03 6.52 5.63
CA PHE A 332 5.32 5.88 6.91
C PHE A 332 5.15 4.37 6.79
N THR A 333 6.22 3.64 7.04
CA THR A 333 6.29 2.18 6.92
C THR A 333 6.70 1.57 8.25
N GLY A 334 5.95 0.57 8.72
CA GLY A 334 6.27 -0.16 9.94
C GLY A 334 7.30 -1.23 9.65
N GLU A 335 8.19 -1.49 10.59
CA GLU A 335 9.06 -2.67 10.58
C GLU A 335 8.76 -3.48 11.84
N VAL A 336 8.06 -4.61 11.66
CA VAL A 336 7.57 -5.42 12.79
C VAL A 336 8.68 -6.16 13.52
N ALA A 337 9.75 -6.55 12.82
CA ALA A 337 10.86 -7.31 13.36
C ALA A 337 11.85 -6.44 14.16
N GLY A 338 11.99 -5.17 13.80
CA GLY A 338 12.86 -4.14 14.38
C GLY A 338 12.14 -3.16 15.30
N ASN A 339 10.81 -3.31 15.48
CA ASN A 339 10.01 -2.55 16.44
C ASN A 339 10.06 -1.02 16.19
N LEU A 340 9.87 -0.60 14.93
CA LEU A 340 10.05 0.79 14.50
C LEU A 340 9.09 1.22 13.38
N VAL A 341 9.00 2.53 13.18
CA VAL A 341 8.34 3.17 12.04
C VAL A 341 9.37 4.02 11.31
N HIS A 342 9.56 3.69 10.04
CA HIS A 342 10.41 4.40 9.11
C HIS A 342 9.62 5.47 8.36
N ARG A 343 10.27 6.60 8.03
CA ARG A 343 9.69 7.67 7.23
C ARG A 343 10.54 7.98 6.01
N ASP A 344 9.90 7.93 4.84
CA ASP A 344 10.47 8.31 3.57
C ASP A 344 9.93 9.65 3.06
N VAL A 345 10.82 10.51 2.60
CA VAL A 345 10.51 11.72 1.83
C VAL A 345 10.53 11.36 0.34
N ILE A 346 9.41 11.58 -0.34
CA ILE A 346 9.27 11.24 -1.76
C ILE A 346 9.55 12.45 -2.64
N ILE A 347 10.41 12.27 -3.65
CA ILE A 347 10.74 13.31 -4.63
C ILE A 347 10.75 12.76 -6.07
N GLU A 348 10.56 13.64 -7.06
CA GLU A 348 10.73 13.29 -8.47
C GLU A 348 12.20 13.07 -8.84
N ASP A 349 12.49 12.00 -9.60
CA ASP A 349 13.74 11.88 -10.34
C ASP A 349 13.69 12.78 -11.58
N LYS A 350 14.69 13.66 -11.73
CA LYS A 350 14.77 14.59 -12.86
C LYS A 350 15.21 13.91 -14.17
N TYR A 351 15.74 12.70 -14.11
CA TYR A 351 16.34 12.00 -15.26
C TYR A 351 15.62 10.70 -15.64
N SER A 352 14.69 10.26 -14.81
CA SER A 352 13.94 9.01 -14.99
C SER A 352 12.47 9.24 -14.65
N PRO A 353 11.51 8.57 -15.32
CA PRO A 353 10.09 8.62 -14.97
C PRO A 353 9.80 7.81 -13.70
N THR A 354 10.54 8.09 -12.63
CA THR A 354 10.48 7.41 -11.36
C THR A 354 10.51 8.40 -10.21
N LEU A 355 9.99 8.00 -9.07
CA LEU A 355 10.19 8.72 -7.82
C LEU A 355 11.44 8.19 -7.11
N VAL A 356 11.88 8.88 -6.06
CA VAL A 356 12.97 8.45 -5.17
C VAL A 356 12.51 8.66 -3.74
N ALA A 357 12.78 7.67 -2.89
CA ALA A 357 12.52 7.71 -1.46
C ALA A 357 13.82 8.00 -0.72
N LYS A 358 13.78 9.02 0.15
CA LYS A 358 14.93 9.50 0.91
C LYS A 358 14.63 9.55 2.39
N ARG A 359 15.65 9.26 3.21
CA ARG A 359 15.64 9.67 4.61
C ARG A 359 15.59 11.19 4.71
N ALA A 360 14.78 11.68 5.64
CA ALA A 360 14.80 13.09 5.98
C ALA A 360 16.15 13.48 6.61
N SER A 361 16.54 14.75 6.47
CA SER A 361 17.84 15.25 6.94
C SER A 361 18.09 15.04 8.44
N GLU A 362 17.02 15.00 9.22
CA GLU A 362 16.99 14.84 10.66
C GLU A 362 16.86 13.37 11.10
N GLU A 363 16.76 12.41 10.17
CA GLU A 363 16.54 10.96 10.39
C GLU A 363 17.57 10.11 9.63
N LEU A 364 18.79 10.64 9.43
CA LEU A 364 19.87 9.95 8.72
C LEU A 364 20.48 8.80 9.52
N ASP A 365 20.39 8.83 10.86
CA ASP A 365 20.99 7.88 11.79
C ASP A 365 20.01 7.39 12.87
N LYS A 366 18.71 7.59 12.63
CA LYS A 366 17.61 7.18 13.52
C LYS A 366 16.31 7.03 12.75
N GLU A 367 15.31 6.43 13.38
CA GLU A 367 13.97 6.29 12.81
C GLU A 367 13.01 7.40 13.28
N PHE A 368 11.91 7.56 12.54
CA PHE A 368 10.81 8.45 12.93
C PHE A 368 10.22 8.04 14.28
N LEU A 369 10.05 6.72 14.50
CA LEU A 369 9.73 6.14 15.80
C LEU A 369 10.48 4.81 15.94
N ALA A 370 11.19 4.61 17.05
CA ALA A 370 11.72 3.29 17.41
C ALA A 370 11.41 2.97 18.89
N SER A 371 11.17 1.70 19.20
CA SER A 371 10.82 1.23 20.54
C SER A 371 11.90 0.30 21.11
N THR A 372 12.07 0.35 22.44
CA THR A 372 12.81 -0.67 23.20
C THR A 372 11.92 -1.82 23.71
N ASP A 373 10.60 -1.77 23.46
CA ASP A 373 9.67 -2.87 23.74
C ASP A 373 9.71 -3.89 22.58
N PRO A 374 10.24 -5.11 22.80
CA PRO A 374 10.33 -6.11 21.74
C PRO A 374 8.97 -6.65 21.29
N TRP A 375 7.87 -6.35 22.00
CA TRP A 375 6.51 -6.75 21.62
C TRP A 375 5.82 -5.77 20.67
N PHE A 376 6.34 -4.56 20.50
CA PHE A 376 5.75 -3.53 19.63
C PHE A 376 5.85 -3.92 18.15
N ARG A 377 4.73 -4.23 17.48
CA ARG A 377 4.67 -4.69 16.09
C ARG A 377 3.80 -3.74 15.25
N PRO A 378 4.33 -2.61 14.75
CA PRO A 378 3.55 -1.69 13.92
C PRO A 378 3.25 -2.34 12.56
N VAL A 379 2.00 -2.75 12.34
CA VAL A 379 1.57 -3.54 11.16
C VAL A 379 0.81 -2.74 10.11
N GLY A 380 0.29 -1.56 10.46
CA GLY A 380 -0.55 -0.78 9.55
C GLY A 380 -0.79 0.64 10.03
N PHE A 381 -1.19 1.50 9.09
CA PHE A 381 -1.46 2.91 9.35
C PHE A 381 -2.71 3.38 8.59
N THR A 382 -3.34 4.44 9.09
CA THR A 382 -4.34 5.22 8.35
C THR A 382 -4.32 6.67 8.82
N VAL A 383 -4.63 7.60 7.94
CA VAL A 383 -4.91 8.99 8.34
C VAL A 383 -6.36 9.07 8.82
N GLY A 384 -6.58 9.68 9.98
CA GLY A 384 -7.91 9.86 10.56
C GLY A 384 -8.61 11.17 10.14
N PRO A 385 -9.91 11.33 10.47
CA PRO A 385 -10.65 12.55 10.17
C PRO A 385 -10.09 13.82 10.82
N ASP A 386 -9.40 13.66 11.96
CA ASP A 386 -8.72 14.75 12.67
C ASP A 386 -7.36 15.12 12.05
N GLY A 387 -6.86 14.31 11.11
CA GLY A 387 -5.57 14.47 10.44
C GLY A 387 -4.38 13.87 11.20
N ALA A 388 -4.64 13.10 12.27
CA ALA A 388 -3.61 12.29 12.91
C ALA A 388 -3.26 11.05 12.09
N LEU A 389 -2.05 10.52 12.29
CA LEU A 389 -1.67 9.21 11.75
C LEU A 389 -1.97 8.14 12.81
N PHE A 390 -2.95 7.29 12.53
CA PHE A 390 -3.27 6.13 13.37
C PHE A 390 -2.34 4.99 13.02
N MET A 391 -1.75 4.37 14.03
CA MET A 391 -0.82 3.26 13.92
C MET A 391 -1.40 2.04 14.62
N VAL A 392 -1.48 0.93 13.89
CA VAL A 392 -1.96 -0.36 14.39
C VAL A 392 -0.77 -1.18 14.85
N ASP A 393 -0.83 -1.63 16.11
CA ASP A 393 0.18 -2.45 16.77
C ASP A 393 -0.42 -3.82 17.12
N PHE A 394 0.07 -4.87 16.45
CA PHE A 394 -0.40 -6.24 16.65
C PHE A 394 -0.03 -6.79 18.04
N TYR A 395 1.01 -6.23 18.68
CA TYR A 395 1.47 -6.52 20.04
C TYR A 395 1.65 -8.01 20.41
N ARG A 396 2.64 -8.67 19.82
CA ARG A 396 2.99 -10.09 20.07
C ARG A 396 4.45 -10.29 20.42
N GLN A 397 4.72 -11.29 21.27
CA GLN A 397 6.09 -11.73 21.55
C GLN A 397 6.81 -12.22 20.29
N HIS A 398 6.08 -12.96 19.44
CA HIS A 398 6.56 -13.51 18.17
C HIS A 398 5.59 -13.16 17.05
N ILE A 399 6.11 -12.62 15.95
CA ILE A 399 5.31 -12.19 14.79
C ILE A 399 5.59 -13.06 13.55
N GLU A 400 6.57 -13.95 13.61
CA GLU A 400 7.06 -14.70 12.46
C GLU A 400 6.33 -16.03 12.29
N THR A 401 6.13 -16.44 11.04
CA THR A 401 5.52 -17.74 10.77
C THR A 401 6.45 -18.89 11.21
N PRO A 402 5.93 -19.92 11.92
CA PRO A 402 6.75 -21.00 12.45
C PRO A 402 7.55 -21.75 11.38
N VAL A 403 7.08 -21.77 10.13
CA VAL A 403 7.74 -22.47 9.02
C VAL A 403 9.12 -21.89 8.68
N SER A 404 9.37 -20.63 9.04
CA SER A 404 10.64 -19.94 8.77
C SER A 404 11.74 -20.23 9.80
N ILE A 405 11.39 -20.89 10.90
CA ILE A 405 12.26 -21.12 12.07
C ILE A 405 12.71 -22.59 12.12
N PRO A 406 13.98 -22.91 12.43
CA PRO A 406 14.43 -24.27 12.72
C PRO A 406 13.71 -24.90 13.92
N ASP A 407 13.40 -26.20 13.87
CA ASP A 407 12.59 -26.87 14.89
C ASP A 407 13.21 -26.82 16.30
N ASP A 408 14.54 -26.92 16.42
CA ASP A 408 15.24 -26.83 17.71
C ASP A 408 15.14 -25.44 18.36
N LEU A 409 14.93 -24.39 17.56
CA LEU A 409 14.76 -23.03 18.06
C LEU A 409 13.31 -22.73 18.48
N LYS A 410 12.35 -23.59 18.11
CA LYS A 410 10.91 -23.44 18.46
C LYS A 410 10.56 -24.02 19.82
N GLU A 411 11.40 -24.88 20.40
CA GLU A 411 11.05 -25.67 21.59
C GLU A 411 10.57 -24.83 22.78
N ASP A 412 11.10 -23.61 22.92
CA ASP A 412 10.75 -22.66 23.99
C ASP A 412 9.83 -21.51 23.52
N MET A 413 9.26 -21.57 22.31
CA MET A 413 8.44 -20.48 21.73
C MET A 413 6.94 -20.74 21.84
N ASP A 414 6.19 -19.72 22.25
CA ASP A 414 4.73 -19.69 22.17
C ASP A 414 4.29 -18.65 21.14
N PHE A 415 3.95 -19.10 19.93
CA PHE A 415 3.49 -18.24 18.82
C PHE A 415 2.13 -17.59 19.09
N MET A 416 1.39 -18.08 20.09
CA MET A 416 0.11 -17.54 20.48
C MET A 416 0.21 -16.55 21.66
N LYS A 417 1.42 -16.34 22.22
CA LYS A 417 1.64 -15.44 23.35
C LYS A 417 1.34 -14.00 22.95
N GLY A 418 0.34 -13.41 23.60
CA GLY A 418 -0.17 -12.08 23.30
C GLY A 418 -1.40 -12.04 22.39
N MET A 419 -2.04 -13.17 22.05
CA MET A 419 -3.28 -13.11 21.23
C MET A 419 -4.43 -12.35 21.86
N ASP A 420 -4.38 -12.17 23.18
CA ASP A 420 -5.32 -11.38 23.94
C ASP A 420 -4.93 -9.89 23.98
N ARG A 421 -3.93 -9.49 23.17
CA ARG A 421 -3.30 -8.18 23.14
C ARG A 421 -3.32 -7.53 21.77
N GLY A 422 -3.26 -6.20 21.72
CA GLY A 422 -3.38 -5.39 20.52
C GLY A 422 -3.70 -3.93 20.85
N ARG A 423 -3.12 -3.01 20.08
CA ARG A 423 -3.25 -1.58 20.34
C ARG A 423 -3.39 -0.78 19.06
N ILE A 424 -4.10 0.33 19.16
CA ILE A 424 -4.13 1.36 18.14
C ILE A 424 -3.67 2.65 18.82
N TYR A 425 -2.62 3.25 18.26
CA TYR A 425 -2.11 4.53 18.70
C TYR A 425 -2.46 5.62 17.70
N ARG A 426 -2.48 6.86 18.18
CA ARG A 426 -2.65 8.06 17.39
C ARG A 426 -1.41 8.92 17.52
N ILE A 427 -0.69 9.11 16.42
CA ILE A 427 0.49 9.98 16.34
C ILE A 427 -0.01 11.38 15.97
N VAL A 428 0.17 12.32 16.89
CA VAL A 428 -0.28 13.71 16.73
C VAL A 428 0.89 14.68 16.81
N PRO A 429 0.87 15.77 16.04
CA PRO A 429 1.87 16.81 16.16
C PRO A 429 1.63 17.58 17.46
N LYS A 430 2.71 18.05 18.11
CA LYS A 430 2.62 18.87 19.33
C LYS A 430 1.91 20.22 19.10
N SER A 431 1.78 20.65 17.84
CA SER A 431 0.98 21.82 17.45
C SER A 431 -0.54 21.57 17.48
N GLY A 432 -0.98 20.32 17.63
CA GLY A 432 -2.39 19.91 17.64
C GLY A 432 -2.92 19.46 16.28
N VAL A 433 -4.07 18.78 16.33
CA VAL A 433 -4.83 18.23 15.18
C VAL A 433 -6.11 19.04 14.93
N SER A 434 -6.90 18.65 13.93
CA SER A 434 -8.23 19.21 13.74
C SER A 434 -9.12 18.99 14.96
N SER A 435 -9.91 19.99 15.32
CA SER A 435 -11.03 19.84 16.26
C SER A 435 -12.38 19.79 15.55
N THR A 436 -12.39 19.71 14.21
CA THR A 436 -13.62 19.65 13.41
C THR A 436 -14.34 18.32 13.68
N ALA A 437 -15.57 18.41 14.19
CA ALA A 437 -16.44 17.25 14.34
C ALA A 437 -16.81 16.67 12.98
N VAL A 438 -16.86 15.34 12.90
CA VAL A 438 -17.32 14.65 11.69
C VAL A 438 -18.84 14.63 11.68
N GLU A 439 -19.43 15.31 10.70
CA GLU A 439 -20.85 15.19 10.39
C GLU A 439 -21.09 13.99 9.45
N ASP A 440 -22.31 13.47 9.44
CA ASP A 440 -22.71 12.37 8.56
C ASP A 440 -22.76 12.84 7.09
N PHE A 441 -21.76 12.45 6.29
CA PHE A 441 -21.65 12.88 4.89
C PHE A 441 -22.87 12.50 4.05
N THR A 442 -23.61 11.45 4.43
CA THR A 442 -24.80 11.00 3.68
C THR A 442 -25.97 11.98 3.79
N LYS A 443 -25.90 12.91 4.76
CA LYS A 443 -26.94 13.92 5.03
C LYS A 443 -26.54 15.33 4.54
N MET A 444 -25.32 15.50 4.05
CA MET A 444 -24.84 16.78 3.53
C MET A 444 -25.59 17.17 2.25
N ASP A 445 -25.78 18.47 2.05
CA ASP A 445 -26.21 18.98 0.74
C ASP A 445 -25.06 18.90 -0.28
N ALA A 446 -25.42 19.09 -1.56
CA ALA A 446 -24.49 18.97 -2.67
C ALA A 446 -23.31 19.95 -2.59
N GLU A 447 -23.55 21.18 -2.16
CA GLU A 447 -22.52 22.22 -2.08
C GLU A 447 -21.49 21.87 -0.99
N THR A 448 -21.97 21.48 0.19
CA THR A 448 -21.14 21.09 1.32
C THR A 448 -20.33 19.83 0.98
N LEU A 449 -20.98 18.78 0.46
CA LEU A 449 -20.31 17.53 0.10
C LEU A 449 -19.22 17.73 -0.95
N VAL A 450 -19.50 18.49 -2.02
CA VAL A 450 -18.54 18.76 -3.09
C VAL A 450 -17.39 19.65 -2.57
N SER A 451 -17.65 20.59 -1.66
CA SER A 451 -16.60 21.43 -1.08
C SER A 451 -15.52 20.64 -0.34
N HIS A 452 -15.85 19.47 0.23
CA HIS A 452 -14.89 18.61 0.91
C HIS A 452 -13.83 17.99 -0.01
N LEU A 453 -14.03 17.99 -1.33
CA LEU A 453 -12.99 17.58 -2.29
C LEU A 453 -11.77 18.51 -2.29
N ALA A 454 -11.91 19.74 -1.77
CA ALA A 454 -10.82 20.70 -1.57
C ALA A 454 -10.30 20.73 -0.12
N ASN A 455 -10.69 19.77 0.72
CA ASN A 455 -10.20 19.73 2.09
C ASN A 455 -8.71 19.39 2.13
N LYS A 456 -7.95 20.00 3.03
CA LYS A 456 -6.52 19.70 3.20
C LYS A 456 -6.23 18.28 3.70
N ASN A 457 -7.16 17.66 4.44
CA ASN A 457 -7.05 16.28 4.92
C ASN A 457 -7.64 15.32 3.87
N GLY A 458 -6.83 14.40 3.37
CA GLY A 458 -7.22 13.45 2.33
C GLY A 458 -8.32 12.46 2.74
N TRP A 459 -8.52 12.21 4.03
CA TRP A 459 -9.68 11.45 4.49
C TRP A 459 -11.00 12.11 4.09
N TRP A 460 -11.11 13.44 4.24
CA TRP A 460 -12.31 14.19 3.87
C TRP A 460 -12.53 14.19 2.36
N ARG A 461 -11.46 14.39 1.58
CA ARG A 461 -11.52 14.37 0.11
C ARG A 461 -11.98 13.01 -0.40
N THR A 462 -11.34 11.94 0.05
CA THR A 462 -11.62 10.57 -0.40
C THR A 462 -12.99 10.10 0.07
N THR A 463 -13.44 10.49 1.28
CA THR A 463 -14.79 10.19 1.75
C THR A 463 -15.85 10.92 0.92
N ALA A 464 -15.66 12.21 0.62
CA ALA A 464 -16.57 12.94 -0.27
C ALA A 464 -16.62 12.33 -1.69
N GLN A 465 -15.47 11.99 -2.27
CA GLN A 465 -15.38 11.28 -3.54
C GLN A 465 -16.17 9.97 -3.49
N ARG A 466 -15.95 9.14 -2.47
CA ARG A 466 -16.66 7.88 -2.28
C ARG A 466 -18.18 8.09 -2.23
N ILE A 467 -18.66 9.01 -1.41
CA ILE A 467 -20.11 9.25 -1.25
C ILE A 467 -20.74 9.74 -2.56
N ILE A 468 -20.04 10.58 -3.34
CA ILE A 468 -20.50 11.00 -4.68
C ILE A 468 -20.56 9.81 -5.65
N LEU A 469 -19.55 8.93 -5.65
CA LEU A 469 -19.53 7.72 -6.50
C LEU A 469 -20.63 6.72 -6.13
N GLU A 470 -20.90 6.55 -4.84
CA GLU A 470 -21.90 5.61 -4.36
C GLU A 470 -23.34 6.01 -4.71
N ASN A 471 -23.58 7.32 -4.82
CA ASN A 471 -24.88 7.92 -5.11
C ASN A 471 -24.75 9.15 -6.02
N PRO A 472 -24.44 8.97 -7.32
CA PRO A 472 -24.21 10.09 -8.23
C PRO A 472 -25.51 10.84 -8.52
N LYS A 473 -25.48 12.17 -8.43
CA LYS A 473 -26.63 13.05 -8.72
C LYS A 473 -26.24 14.19 -9.65
N ASN A 474 -27.15 14.57 -10.55
CA ASN A 474 -26.91 15.63 -11.53
C ASN A 474 -26.61 17.01 -10.91
N GLU A 475 -27.06 17.26 -9.68
CA GLU A 475 -26.77 18.50 -8.95
C GLU A 475 -25.28 18.70 -8.63
N TYR A 476 -24.49 17.61 -8.57
CA TYR A 476 -23.04 17.70 -8.35
C TYR A 476 -22.29 18.22 -9.59
N ILE A 477 -22.79 17.96 -10.80
CA ILE A 477 -22.10 18.27 -12.06
C ILE A 477 -21.68 19.75 -12.17
N PRO A 478 -22.57 20.75 -11.99
CA PRO A 478 -22.15 22.16 -12.07
C PRO A 478 -21.09 22.54 -11.02
N LEU A 479 -21.17 21.98 -9.82
CA LEU A 479 -20.21 22.22 -8.73
C LEU A 479 -18.85 21.60 -9.07
N LEU A 480 -18.84 20.37 -9.56
CA LEU A 480 -17.63 19.66 -9.99
C LEU A 480 -16.97 20.37 -11.18
N LYS A 481 -17.74 20.88 -12.16
CA LYS A 481 -17.17 21.69 -13.26
C LYS A 481 -16.48 22.95 -12.74
N SER A 482 -17.07 23.61 -11.74
CA SER A 482 -16.44 24.75 -11.08
C SER A 482 -15.13 24.36 -10.38
N LEU A 483 -15.08 23.23 -9.68
CA LEU A 483 -13.87 22.74 -9.02
C LEU A 483 -12.79 22.29 -10.02
N ALA A 484 -13.18 21.67 -11.14
CA ALA A 484 -12.25 21.23 -12.18
C ALA A 484 -11.51 22.41 -12.87
N SER A 485 -11.99 23.64 -12.69
CA SER A 485 -11.36 24.88 -13.18
C SER A 485 -10.73 25.73 -12.05
N ASN A 486 -10.68 25.22 -10.82
CA ASN A 486 -10.13 25.92 -9.65
C ASN A 486 -8.60 25.81 -9.59
N GLU A 487 -7.95 26.65 -8.77
CA GLU A 487 -6.51 26.66 -8.50
C GLU A 487 -6.06 25.54 -7.53
N ASP A 488 -6.95 24.97 -6.70
CA ASP A 488 -6.60 23.85 -5.82
C ASP A 488 -6.39 22.57 -6.65
N PRO A 489 -5.16 22.05 -6.73
CA PRO A 489 -4.86 20.96 -7.64
C PRO A 489 -5.44 19.61 -7.21
N ASN A 490 -5.61 19.41 -5.90
CA ASN A 490 -6.23 18.19 -5.37
C ASN A 490 -7.73 18.19 -5.68
N ALA A 491 -8.40 19.32 -5.42
CA ALA A 491 -9.82 19.48 -5.74
C ALA A 491 -10.10 19.33 -7.24
N GLN A 492 -9.24 19.94 -8.08
CA GLN A 492 -9.32 19.84 -9.52
C GLN A 492 -9.26 18.38 -9.99
N LEU A 493 -8.32 17.60 -9.46
CA LEU A 493 -8.13 16.21 -9.89
C LEU A 493 -9.30 15.31 -9.48
N HIS A 494 -9.79 15.41 -8.24
CA HIS A 494 -11.00 14.70 -7.80
C HIS A 494 -12.20 15.05 -8.70
N ALA A 495 -12.38 16.34 -9.01
CA ALA A 495 -13.48 16.80 -9.84
C ALA A 495 -13.43 16.24 -11.27
N LEU A 496 -12.26 16.21 -11.90
CA LEU A 496 -12.08 15.66 -13.26
C LEU A 496 -12.46 14.17 -13.32
N TYR A 497 -12.00 13.37 -12.37
CA TYR A 497 -12.32 11.94 -12.33
C TYR A 497 -13.78 11.66 -11.95
N LEU A 498 -14.39 12.44 -11.07
CA LEU A 498 -15.81 12.32 -10.76
C LEU A 498 -16.69 12.69 -11.97
N LEU A 499 -16.35 13.78 -12.67
CA LEU A 499 -17.02 14.16 -13.92
C LEU A 499 -16.90 13.06 -14.99
N GLN A 500 -15.73 12.41 -15.09
CA GLN A 500 -15.54 11.27 -16.00
C GLN A 500 -16.47 10.11 -15.62
N SER A 501 -16.53 9.75 -14.33
CA SER A 501 -17.38 8.66 -13.84
C SER A 501 -18.88 8.93 -14.03
N MET A 502 -19.27 10.21 -13.99
CA MET A 502 -20.64 10.68 -14.23
C MET A 502 -20.95 10.94 -15.71
N ASP A 503 -20.03 10.59 -16.63
CA ASP A 503 -20.18 10.80 -18.07
C ASP A 503 -20.48 12.28 -18.44
N ALA A 504 -19.92 13.21 -17.65
CA ALA A 504 -20.17 14.66 -17.70
C ALA A 504 -18.89 15.50 -17.90
N LEU A 505 -17.75 14.84 -18.13
CA LEU A 505 -16.46 15.48 -18.39
C LEU A 505 -16.42 16.11 -19.78
N GLU A 506 -15.92 17.35 -19.86
CA GLU A 506 -15.83 18.13 -21.09
C GLU A 506 -14.39 18.21 -21.60
N LEU A 507 -14.24 18.17 -22.93
CA LEU A 507 -12.95 18.27 -23.63
C LEU A 507 -12.12 19.47 -23.17
N ASP A 508 -12.75 20.64 -22.99
CA ASP A 508 -12.05 21.88 -22.64
C ASP A 508 -11.46 21.84 -21.22
N LEU A 509 -12.10 21.12 -20.28
CA LEU A 509 -11.55 20.91 -18.94
C LEU A 509 -10.27 20.07 -18.99
N VAL A 510 -10.24 19.04 -19.84
CA VAL A 510 -9.05 18.20 -20.03
C VAL A 510 -7.93 18.99 -20.70
N LYS A 511 -8.25 19.80 -21.71
CA LYS A 511 -7.26 20.69 -22.37
C LYS A 511 -6.63 21.67 -21.41
N GLU A 512 -7.40 22.21 -20.47
CA GLU A 512 -6.88 23.12 -19.47
C GLU A 512 -5.99 22.40 -18.45
N ALA A 513 -6.42 21.22 -17.97
CA ALA A 513 -5.63 20.40 -17.07
C ALA A 513 -4.26 19.99 -17.66
N LEU A 514 -4.17 19.76 -18.98
CA LEU A 514 -2.90 19.48 -19.68
C LEU A 514 -1.89 20.63 -19.59
N LYS A 515 -2.32 21.86 -19.28
CA LYS A 515 -1.46 23.06 -19.15
C LYS A 515 -1.10 23.38 -17.70
N SER A 516 -1.55 22.59 -16.74
CA SER A 516 -1.34 22.85 -15.31
C SER A 516 0.14 22.93 -14.94
N ASP A 517 0.49 23.78 -13.98
CA ASP A 517 1.84 23.85 -13.41
C ASP A 517 2.21 22.58 -12.62
N TYR A 518 1.21 21.81 -12.18
CA TYR A 518 1.42 20.58 -11.41
C TYR A 518 1.56 19.36 -12.32
N TYR A 519 2.71 18.69 -12.24
CA TYR A 519 2.98 17.47 -13.02
C TYR A 519 1.91 16.40 -12.78
N GLY A 520 1.41 16.27 -11.55
CA GLY A 520 0.38 15.31 -11.16
C GLY A 520 -0.94 15.51 -11.91
N ILE A 521 -1.35 16.76 -12.13
CA ILE A 521 -2.52 17.09 -12.93
C ILE A 521 -2.25 16.78 -14.40
N ARG A 522 -1.11 17.19 -14.96
CA ARG A 522 -0.76 16.92 -16.36
C ARG A 522 -0.71 15.41 -16.65
N LYS A 523 -0.10 14.63 -15.77
CA LYS A 523 -0.04 13.15 -15.84
C LYS A 523 -1.45 12.55 -15.88
N ASN A 524 -2.33 12.95 -14.97
CA ASN A 524 -3.69 12.43 -14.93
C ASN A 524 -4.55 12.93 -16.10
N ALA A 525 -4.38 14.17 -16.53
CA ALA A 525 -5.05 14.72 -17.70
C ALA A 525 -4.70 13.95 -18.98
N LEU A 526 -3.46 13.47 -19.13
CA LEU A 526 -3.07 12.59 -20.24
C LEU A 526 -3.83 11.25 -20.23
N MET A 527 -3.98 10.62 -19.06
CA MET A 527 -4.76 9.39 -18.92
C MET A 527 -6.24 9.62 -19.26
N ILE A 528 -6.79 10.74 -18.81
CA ILE A 528 -8.18 11.13 -19.10
C ILE A 528 -8.37 11.50 -20.58
N ALA A 529 -7.37 12.13 -21.21
CA ALA A 529 -7.36 12.51 -22.62
C ALA A 529 -7.44 11.31 -23.57
N GLU A 530 -7.15 10.10 -23.11
CA GLU A 530 -7.32 8.88 -23.91
C GLU A 530 -8.76 8.65 -24.38
N ALA A 531 -9.76 9.21 -23.68
CA ALA A 531 -11.16 9.18 -24.09
C ALA A 531 -11.51 10.22 -25.18
N PHE A 532 -10.59 11.11 -25.54
CA PHE A 532 -10.81 12.23 -26.46
C PHE A 532 -9.83 12.18 -27.65
N PRO A 533 -10.20 11.55 -28.77
CA PRO A 533 -9.35 11.42 -29.96
C PRO A 533 -8.82 12.76 -30.50
N GLU A 534 -9.55 13.84 -30.30
CA GLU A 534 -9.18 15.21 -30.69
C GLU A 534 -7.92 15.70 -29.98
N LEU A 535 -7.58 15.15 -28.80
CA LEU A 535 -6.41 15.53 -28.02
C LEU A 535 -5.14 14.78 -28.39
N LYS A 536 -5.17 13.91 -29.42
CA LYS A 536 -3.97 13.17 -29.84
C LYS A 536 -2.77 14.07 -30.12
N GLY A 537 -2.99 15.24 -30.73
CA GLY A 537 -1.92 16.23 -30.97
C GLY A 537 -1.36 16.80 -29.68
N ASP A 538 -2.23 17.13 -28.72
CA ASP A 538 -1.86 17.62 -27.39
C ASP A 538 -1.08 16.55 -26.61
N ILE A 539 -1.55 15.29 -26.61
CA ILE A 539 -0.85 14.14 -26.00
C ILE A 539 0.57 14.00 -26.57
N ALA A 540 0.72 14.05 -27.90
CA ALA A 540 2.02 13.92 -28.55
C ALA A 540 2.99 15.06 -28.18
N ALA A 541 2.50 16.29 -27.98
CA ALA A 541 3.33 17.41 -27.56
C ALA A 541 3.95 17.18 -26.17
N MET A 542 3.21 16.52 -25.27
CA MET A 542 3.60 16.24 -23.88
C MET A 542 4.72 15.18 -23.75
N ILE A 543 5.12 14.50 -24.83
CA ILE A 543 6.31 13.62 -24.83
C ILE A 543 7.59 14.37 -24.43
N ASN A 544 7.60 15.69 -24.63
CA ASN A 544 8.72 16.57 -24.31
C ASN A 544 8.51 17.38 -23.01
N ASP A 545 7.55 16.98 -22.17
CA ASP A 545 7.33 17.61 -20.86
C ASP A 545 8.61 17.57 -20.00
N GLU A 546 8.81 18.60 -19.18
CA GLU A 546 9.97 18.71 -18.29
C GLU A 546 10.00 17.61 -17.22
N SER A 547 8.84 17.12 -16.79
CA SER A 547 8.74 15.97 -15.88
C SER A 547 8.86 14.69 -16.70
N PRO A 548 9.86 13.82 -16.41
CA PRO A 548 9.97 12.53 -17.06
C PRO A 548 8.72 11.66 -16.87
N ILE A 549 8.03 11.78 -15.72
CA ILE A 549 6.79 11.05 -15.42
C ILE A 549 5.70 11.44 -16.41
N VAL A 550 5.52 12.74 -16.68
CA VAL A 550 4.54 13.24 -17.64
C VAL A 550 4.93 12.84 -19.07
N SER A 551 6.22 12.94 -19.43
CA SER A 551 6.76 12.45 -20.70
C SER A 551 6.43 10.97 -20.93
N LEU A 552 6.59 10.12 -19.90
CA LEU A 552 6.32 8.68 -20.01
C LEU A 552 4.83 8.44 -20.18
N GLN A 553 3.99 9.12 -19.40
CA GLN A 553 2.55 9.00 -19.52
C GLN A 553 2.06 9.43 -20.91
N ALA A 554 2.64 10.47 -21.51
CA ALA A 554 2.31 10.90 -22.87
C ALA A 554 2.65 9.81 -23.91
N ILE A 555 3.80 9.14 -23.77
CA ILE A 555 4.19 7.99 -24.60
C ILE A 555 3.18 6.85 -24.44
N LEU A 556 2.80 6.52 -23.20
CA LEU A 556 1.85 5.45 -22.90
C LEU A 556 0.48 5.75 -23.53
N SER A 557 -0.04 6.97 -23.36
CA SER A 557 -1.32 7.41 -23.92
C SER A 557 -1.31 7.51 -25.44
N LEU A 558 -0.22 8.03 -26.05
CA LEU A 558 -0.08 8.05 -27.51
C LEU A 558 0.01 6.64 -28.11
N GLY A 559 0.51 5.67 -27.34
CA GLY A 559 0.55 4.26 -27.71
C GLY A 559 -0.80 3.58 -27.96
N ASN A 560 -1.92 4.27 -27.68
CA ASN A 560 -3.27 3.82 -28.07
C ASN A 560 -3.57 4.02 -29.57
N TYR A 561 -2.70 4.71 -30.32
CA TYR A 561 -2.86 4.98 -31.76
C TYR A 561 -1.79 4.24 -32.59
N GLU A 562 -2.08 3.99 -33.87
CA GLU A 562 -1.23 3.16 -34.74
C GLU A 562 -0.86 3.80 -36.08
N ASP A 563 -1.31 5.02 -36.36
CA ASP A 563 -1.04 5.69 -37.63
C ASP A 563 0.38 6.28 -37.73
N ASP A 564 0.76 6.68 -38.95
CA ASP A 564 2.10 7.18 -39.28
C ASP A 564 2.55 8.33 -38.38
N PHE A 565 1.65 9.25 -37.98
CA PHE A 565 2.03 10.34 -37.09
C PHE A 565 2.51 9.79 -35.75
N THR A 566 1.78 8.84 -35.16
CA THR A 566 2.15 8.21 -33.89
C THR A 566 3.47 7.44 -34.01
N ILE A 567 3.64 6.66 -35.09
CA ILE A 567 4.87 5.91 -35.34
C ILE A 567 6.09 6.85 -35.38
N ASN A 568 5.98 7.99 -36.09
CA ASN A 568 7.05 8.97 -36.19
C ASN A 568 7.36 9.62 -34.83
N GLN A 569 6.34 9.99 -34.05
CA GLN A 569 6.54 10.55 -32.70
C GLN A 569 7.20 9.55 -31.74
N LEU A 570 6.77 8.28 -31.76
CA LEU A 570 7.37 7.23 -30.93
C LEU A 570 8.79 6.86 -31.38
N ALA A 571 9.07 6.86 -32.69
CA ALA A 571 10.43 6.67 -33.21
C ALA A 571 11.38 7.75 -32.71
N LYS A 572 10.95 9.01 -32.78
CA LYS A 572 11.70 10.15 -32.24
C LYS A 572 11.93 9.99 -30.74
N ALA A 573 10.87 9.69 -29.97
CA ALA A 573 10.96 9.49 -28.53
C ALA A 573 11.92 8.36 -28.16
N LEU A 574 11.94 7.26 -28.93
CA LEU A 574 12.87 6.15 -28.72
C LEU A 574 14.33 6.58 -28.91
N VAL A 575 14.62 7.38 -29.93
CA VAL A 575 16.00 7.85 -30.19
C VAL A 575 16.47 8.81 -29.09
N GLU A 576 15.58 9.68 -28.60
CA GLU A 576 15.93 10.70 -27.61
C GLU A 576 15.95 10.17 -26.17
N LYS A 577 15.09 9.20 -25.84
CA LYS A 577 14.82 8.77 -24.45
C LYS A 577 15.01 7.27 -24.23
N GLY A 578 15.22 6.48 -25.28
CA GLY A 578 15.18 5.02 -25.25
C GLY A 578 16.34 4.35 -24.52
N GLU A 579 17.40 5.08 -24.17
CA GLU A 579 18.44 4.59 -23.26
C GLU A 579 17.84 4.24 -21.88
N ASN A 580 16.97 5.11 -21.36
CA ASN A 580 16.21 4.83 -20.15
C ASN A 580 15.16 3.74 -20.43
N LYS A 581 15.23 2.67 -19.62
CA LYS A 581 14.42 1.46 -19.81
C LYS A 581 12.92 1.68 -19.76
N TRP A 582 12.44 2.67 -19.02
CA TRP A 582 11.02 2.90 -18.84
C TRP A 582 10.38 3.54 -20.07
N PHE A 583 11.05 4.52 -20.68
CA PHE A 583 10.59 5.07 -21.96
C PHE A 583 10.60 4.02 -23.06
N ARG A 584 11.67 3.23 -23.14
CA ARG A 584 11.77 2.12 -24.10
C ARG A 584 10.64 1.10 -23.91
N LEU A 585 10.36 0.69 -22.66
CA LEU A 585 9.28 -0.24 -22.36
C LEU A 585 7.89 0.36 -22.65
N GLY A 586 7.68 1.64 -22.35
CA GLY A 586 6.46 2.36 -22.68
C GLY A 586 6.19 2.36 -24.19
N ILE A 587 7.22 2.60 -25.01
CA ILE A 587 7.13 2.53 -26.48
C ILE A 587 6.81 1.10 -26.93
N LEU A 588 7.57 0.11 -26.43
CA LEU A 588 7.39 -1.30 -26.75
C LEU A 588 6.00 -1.84 -26.38
N SER A 589 5.33 -1.27 -25.38
CA SER A 589 3.97 -1.65 -24.96
C SER A 589 2.88 -1.32 -25.99
N SER A 590 3.21 -0.57 -27.05
CA SER A 590 2.26 -0.15 -28.09
C SER A 590 2.45 -0.92 -29.38
N ASN A 591 1.36 -1.14 -30.13
CA ASN A 591 1.45 -1.75 -31.45
C ASN A 591 2.31 -0.92 -32.40
N ALA A 592 2.17 0.41 -32.39
CA ALA A 592 2.98 1.33 -33.18
C ALA A 592 4.48 1.20 -32.85
N GLY A 593 4.81 1.23 -31.55
CA GLY A 593 6.18 1.16 -31.03
C GLY A 593 6.80 -0.23 -31.06
N SER A 594 6.07 -1.26 -31.49
CA SER A 594 6.56 -2.62 -31.66
C SER A 594 6.35 -3.15 -33.11
N SER A 595 6.21 -2.26 -34.09
CA SER A 595 5.83 -2.61 -35.47
C SER A 595 7.02 -2.71 -36.43
N GLU A 596 6.82 -3.31 -37.61
CA GLU A 596 7.81 -3.19 -38.70
C GLU A 596 7.90 -1.76 -39.24
N ALA A 597 6.84 -0.97 -39.12
CA ALA A 597 6.81 0.40 -39.62
C ALA A 597 7.74 1.32 -38.82
N ILE A 598 7.77 1.19 -37.49
CA ILE A 598 8.72 1.97 -36.66
C ILE A 598 10.17 1.57 -36.97
N LEU A 599 10.46 0.30 -37.24
CA LEU A 599 11.81 -0.13 -37.66
C LEU A 599 12.25 0.55 -38.96
N LYS A 600 11.34 0.71 -39.92
CA LYS A 600 11.61 1.42 -41.19
C LYS A 600 11.93 2.89 -40.94
N VAL A 601 11.13 3.58 -40.12
CA VAL A 601 11.35 4.99 -39.76
C VAL A 601 12.68 5.17 -39.03
N LEU A 602 12.97 4.32 -38.03
CA LEU A 602 14.21 4.34 -37.27
C LEU A 602 15.44 4.19 -38.18
N GLU A 603 15.37 3.31 -39.17
CA GLU A 603 16.47 3.12 -40.11
C GLU A 603 16.57 4.28 -41.11
N SER A 604 15.46 4.70 -41.72
CA SER A 604 15.48 5.71 -42.79
C SER A 604 15.78 7.12 -42.30
N GLU A 605 15.33 7.48 -41.10
CA GLU A 605 15.47 8.86 -40.58
C GLU A 605 16.61 9.01 -39.59
N TYR A 606 16.90 7.96 -38.81
CA TYR A 606 17.84 8.04 -37.69
C TYR A 606 19.04 7.11 -37.81
N LYS A 607 19.12 6.29 -38.88
CA LYS A 607 20.20 5.32 -39.10
C LYS A 607 20.44 4.46 -37.85
N PHE A 608 19.35 3.99 -37.25
CA PHE A 608 19.34 3.44 -35.89
C PHE A 608 20.33 2.28 -35.70
N SER A 609 20.59 1.50 -36.77
CA SER A 609 21.53 0.37 -36.78
C SER A 609 23.01 0.72 -37.01
N GLU A 610 23.36 1.95 -37.41
CA GLU A 610 24.77 2.31 -37.71
C GLU A 610 25.69 2.25 -36.47
N LYS A 611 25.14 2.49 -35.27
CA LYS A 611 25.83 2.35 -33.98
C LYS A 611 24.93 1.61 -33.01
N ILE A 612 25.20 0.32 -32.83
CA ILE A 612 24.45 -0.56 -31.93
C ILE A 612 25.00 -0.39 -30.51
N GLU A 613 24.22 0.28 -29.68
CA GLU A 613 24.39 0.33 -28.23
C GLU A 613 23.53 -0.78 -27.60
N ASP A 614 23.92 -1.27 -26.42
CA ASP A 614 23.26 -2.42 -25.77
C ASP A 614 21.74 -2.24 -25.64
N TRP A 615 21.28 -1.02 -25.34
CA TRP A 615 19.85 -0.73 -25.21
C TRP A 615 19.09 -0.78 -26.55
N LYS A 616 19.76 -0.44 -27.67
CA LYS A 616 19.18 -0.56 -29.01
C LYS A 616 19.06 -2.01 -29.43
N GLU A 617 20.09 -2.80 -29.13
CA GLU A 617 20.05 -4.25 -29.36
C GLU A 617 18.91 -4.90 -28.55
N ALA A 618 18.75 -4.50 -27.29
CA ALA A 618 17.65 -4.97 -26.45
C ALA A 618 16.28 -4.59 -27.03
N TYR A 619 16.11 -3.36 -27.54
CA TYR A 619 14.89 -2.95 -28.22
C TYR A 619 14.60 -3.81 -29.45
N LEU A 620 15.59 -3.97 -30.35
CA LEU A 620 15.42 -4.73 -31.60
C LEU A 620 15.08 -6.20 -31.33
N LYS A 621 15.73 -6.83 -30.34
CA LYS A 621 15.43 -8.20 -29.90
C LYS A 621 14.00 -8.33 -29.38
N GLU A 622 13.53 -7.35 -28.61
CA GLU A 622 12.18 -7.38 -28.07
C GLU A 622 11.12 -7.16 -29.16
N VAL A 623 11.36 -6.24 -30.11
CA VAL A 623 10.49 -6.08 -31.28
C VAL A 623 10.42 -7.37 -32.09
N ASP A 624 11.55 -8.02 -32.36
CA ASP A 624 11.57 -9.30 -33.07
C ASP A 624 10.76 -10.38 -32.34
N HIS A 625 10.96 -10.52 -31.02
CA HIS A 625 10.16 -11.41 -30.19
C HIS A 625 8.66 -11.13 -30.33
N ILE A 626 8.24 -9.87 -30.20
CA ILE A 626 6.83 -9.46 -30.31
C ILE A 626 6.28 -9.79 -31.71
N LEU A 627 7.04 -9.53 -32.78
CA LEU A 627 6.63 -9.84 -34.15
C LEU A 627 6.49 -11.34 -34.40
N VAL A 628 7.37 -12.17 -33.82
CA VAL A 628 7.27 -13.63 -33.86
C VAL A 628 6.04 -14.12 -33.08
N GLU A 629 5.81 -13.60 -31.87
CA GLU A 629 4.65 -13.96 -31.04
C GLU A 629 3.30 -13.49 -31.63
N LYS A 630 3.33 -12.46 -32.50
CA LYS A 630 2.20 -12.02 -33.33
C LYS A 630 2.05 -12.83 -34.62
N GLY A 631 3.01 -13.70 -34.96
CA GLY A 631 3.02 -14.46 -36.21
C GLY A 631 3.32 -13.62 -37.46
N ILE A 632 3.88 -12.42 -37.30
CA ILE A 632 4.26 -11.51 -38.39
C ILE A 632 5.61 -11.91 -38.99
N ARG A 633 6.54 -12.41 -38.17
CA ARG A 633 7.85 -12.93 -38.59
C ARG A 633 8.05 -14.39 -38.20
N THR A 634 8.91 -15.08 -38.95
CA THR A 634 9.37 -16.43 -38.59
C THR A 634 10.64 -16.35 -37.74
N LYS A 635 10.80 -17.31 -36.82
CA LYS A 635 11.90 -17.41 -35.86
C LYS A 635 13.24 -17.80 -36.54
N SER A 636 13.73 -17.00 -37.48
CA SER A 636 14.98 -17.26 -38.22
C SER A 636 15.47 -16.11 -39.16
N GLU A 637 15.00 -14.88 -39.00
CA GLU A 637 15.55 -13.69 -39.68
C GLU A 637 16.22 -12.76 -38.66
#